data_AF-A0A9P8N0I0-F1
#
_entry.id   AF-A0A9P8N0I0-F1
#
_cell.length_a   1.000
_cell.length_b   1.000
_cell.length_c   1.000
_cell.angle_alpha   90.00
_cell.angle_beta   90.00
_cell.angle_gamma   90.00
#
_symmetry.space_group_name_H-M   'P 1'
#
loop_
_entity.id
_entity.type
_entity.pdbx_description
1 polymer ?
#
loop_
_entity_poly.entity_id
_entity_poly.type
_entity_poly.pdbx_seq_one_letter_code
_entity_poly.pdbx_strand_id
1 'polypeptide(L)'
;MKEHSLPDIIYQDAFYGEEKDVPERNREYAGREYRLDSNTVPFLPPFEVTGSSPAVAGFKQDPVLRRAGLEQEQDRQRRECSWRSWEFAQPPPSRRSVVDWHDEKRDALEKKVEERRGTVARPAAWLSQICGPTPKNKHGFKYTQKRKSTSVEHEVQYMSTMSLEVHVNTRGKFVPNPEEDEIQCIFWACKSDEKMLNTQESANALHYGMIALSGDDSAMRKMPPCTRAEVVEEGSELDVMIRVVEVVRTFDPDVLTGFEVHSGSWGYLIERARCKYDYNLCDELSRMKSDSHGRFGKNTDRWGFNTTSTIRITGRHMVNIWRAMQNELNLLQYTMENVAWHLLHTRVPHYSWKTLTQWYKSGKARDLSKLLRYYRTRTRLDIRILEANELIPRTSEQARLLGVDFFSVFSRGSQFKVESIMFRIAKPENFLLVSPSKKQVGGQNALECLPLVMEPQSAFYNSPLLVLDFQSLYPSVMIAYNYCYSTFLGRIKDWRGTNKMGFSEYSRQQGLLLLLQEYINIAPNGMMYVKAEIRKSLLAKMLTEILETRVMVKSGMKKDKHDKTLQQLLNNRQLALKLLANVTYGYTSASFSGRMPCSEIADSIVQTGRETLERAIAYIHSVERWGAEVVYGDTDSLFVYLKGRTRDQAFEIGEEMAKAVTEMNPRPVKLKFEKVYHPCVLLAKKRYVGYKYESREQEKPDFDAKGIETVRRDGTPAEQKIEEKALRLLFETADLSQVKAYFQSQCDKMMRGAVSVQDFCFAREVRLGTYSDKGPPPAGALISTRKMLEDARAEPQYGERVPYVVITGAPGARLIDRCVAPEELLANPHWQLDAEYYISKNLIPPLERIFNLVGANVRQWYDEMPKVQRIHHAAAGGVGGGGSGGGVGNNGRAGKRPTLESYMRSTHCLVCNAKFVADDNGSDAQALLSPLCLACRADAPASLLALQTRLAAEQRRLRDLVAVCRTCAGLGPLDPGDDGGAFPCDSKDCPVFWSRMRQRTKLAGAVASAAPAIRGLVDAADRAAALDW
;
A
#
# COMPACT_ATOMS: atom_id res chain seq x y z
N MET A 1 -18.20 42.26 15.77
CA MET A 1 -17.85 40.85 16.02
C MET A 1 -16.80 40.74 17.13
N LYS A 2 -15.58 41.28 16.97
CA LYS A 2 -14.53 41.30 18.03
C LYS A 2 -14.95 42.00 19.33
N GLU A 3 -15.67 43.12 19.24
CA GLU A 3 -16.18 43.85 20.42
C GLU A 3 -17.25 43.09 21.23
N HIS A 4 -17.84 42.03 20.66
CA HIS A 4 -18.86 41.19 21.30
C HIS A 4 -18.38 39.75 21.56
N SER A 5 -17.07 39.47 21.48
CA SER A 5 -16.49 38.13 21.64
C SER A 5 -17.09 37.06 20.70
N LEU A 6 -17.61 37.47 19.54
CA LEU A 6 -18.15 36.55 18.54
C LEU A 6 -17.04 36.05 17.60
N PRO A 7 -17.08 34.78 17.16
CA PRO A 7 -16.11 34.25 16.20
C PRO A 7 -16.21 34.96 14.85
N ASP A 8 -15.10 35.07 14.11
CA ASP A 8 -15.09 35.72 12.80
C ASP A 8 -15.91 34.90 11.78
N ILE A 9 -15.88 33.56 11.89
CA ILE A 9 -16.71 32.62 11.12
C ILE A 9 -17.27 31.53 12.04
N ILE A 10 -18.54 31.19 11.87
CA ILE A 10 -19.17 30.01 12.46
C ILE A 10 -19.16 28.89 11.42
N TYR A 11 -18.31 27.88 11.63
CA TYR A 11 -18.24 26.72 10.75
C TYR A 11 -19.40 25.75 11.04
N GLN A 12 -19.91 25.13 9.98
CA GLN A 12 -20.97 24.13 10.09
C GLN A 12 -20.44 22.86 10.79
N ASP A 13 -21.09 22.48 11.89
CA ASP A 13 -20.86 21.19 12.54
C ASP A 13 -21.53 20.05 11.77
N ALA A 14 -21.12 18.81 12.06
CA ALA A 14 -21.73 17.63 11.47
C ALA A 14 -23.24 17.57 11.76
N PHE A 15 -24.03 17.24 10.75
CA PHE A 15 -25.50 17.22 10.82
C PHE A 15 -26.08 16.04 10.02
N TYR A 16 -27.37 15.77 10.17
CA TYR A 16 -28.10 14.78 9.36
C TYR A 16 -28.96 15.49 8.30
N GLY A 17 -28.69 15.24 7.02
CA GLY A 17 -29.52 15.79 5.93
C GLY A 17 -30.92 15.20 5.86
N GLU A 18 -31.12 13.96 6.32
CA GLU A 18 -32.44 13.30 6.33
C GLU A 18 -33.01 13.20 7.77
N GLU A 19 -34.25 13.67 7.96
CA GLU A 19 -34.92 13.68 9.28
C GLU A 19 -35.05 12.30 9.92
N LYS A 20 -35.21 11.26 9.09
CA LYS A 20 -35.37 9.87 9.57
C LYS A 20 -34.10 9.29 10.19
N ASP A 21 -32.94 9.89 9.92
CA ASP A 21 -31.65 9.44 10.43
C ASP A 21 -31.26 10.12 11.74
N VAL A 22 -31.98 11.17 12.15
CA VAL A 22 -31.73 11.89 13.40
C VAL A 22 -32.05 10.97 14.59
N PRO A 23 -31.10 10.73 15.51
CA PRO A 23 -31.35 9.95 16.71
C PRO A 23 -32.41 10.64 17.60
N GLU A 24 -33.35 9.87 18.14
CA GLU A 24 -34.38 10.42 19.05
C GLU A 24 -33.82 10.89 20.41
N ARG A 25 -32.65 10.38 20.80
CA ARG A 25 -31.98 10.72 22.05
C ARG A 25 -30.58 11.26 21.78
N ASN A 26 -30.18 12.24 22.57
CA ASN A 26 -28.80 12.71 22.58
C ASN A 26 -27.87 11.55 22.91
N ARG A 27 -26.73 11.51 22.21
CA ARG A 27 -25.77 10.43 22.39
C ARG A 27 -24.67 10.87 23.32
N GLU A 28 -24.43 10.10 24.36
CA GLU A 28 -23.24 10.23 25.18
C GLU A 28 -22.16 9.26 24.69
N TYR A 29 -20.94 9.76 24.53
CA TYR A 29 -19.76 8.93 24.28
C TYR A 29 -18.58 9.43 25.10
N ALA A 30 -18.06 8.55 25.97
CA ALA A 30 -16.94 8.83 26.86
C ALA A 30 -17.14 10.10 27.72
N GLY A 31 -18.36 10.32 28.25
CA GLY A 31 -18.68 11.47 29.09
C GLY A 31 -18.94 12.77 28.33
N ARG A 32 -18.93 12.75 26.99
CA ARG A 32 -19.31 13.89 26.14
C ARG A 32 -20.66 13.64 25.50
N GLU A 33 -21.55 14.60 25.65
CA GLU A 33 -22.86 14.60 25.00
C GLU A 33 -22.73 15.22 23.60
N TYR A 34 -23.21 14.49 22.59
CA TYR A 34 -23.27 14.94 21.21
C TYR A 34 -24.72 15.18 20.82
N ARG A 35 -24.97 16.37 20.28
CA ARG A 35 -26.26 16.77 19.73
C ARG A 35 -26.14 17.00 18.23
N LEU A 36 -26.61 16.00 17.47
CA LEU A 36 -26.60 16.02 16.02
C LEU A 36 -28.02 16.22 15.53
N ASP A 37 -28.31 17.43 15.06
CA ASP A 37 -29.63 17.81 14.54
C ASP A 37 -29.63 17.77 13.00
N SER A 38 -30.83 17.90 12.44
CA SER A 38 -30.99 18.11 11.00
C SER A 38 -30.99 19.60 10.65
N ASN A 39 -30.69 19.92 9.38
CA ASN A 39 -30.83 21.25 8.81
C ASN A 39 -32.23 21.50 8.19
N THR A 40 -33.16 20.57 8.41
CA THR A 40 -34.55 20.64 7.92
C THR A 40 -35.40 21.55 8.80
N VAL A 41 -36.49 22.07 8.20
CA VAL A 41 -37.38 23.06 8.81
C VAL A 41 -37.83 22.70 10.24
N PRO A 42 -38.18 21.44 10.58
CA PRO A 42 -38.62 21.11 11.94
C PRO A 42 -37.54 21.28 13.02
N PHE A 43 -36.26 21.24 12.65
CA PHE A 43 -35.13 21.33 13.57
C PHE A 43 -34.49 22.72 13.62
N LEU A 44 -34.94 23.64 12.76
CA LEU A 44 -34.52 25.04 12.80
C LEU A 44 -35.28 25.78 13.91
N PRO A 45 -34.60 26.68 14.66
CA PRO A 45 -35.27 27.51 15.64
C PRO A 45 -36.29 28.44 14.96
N PRO A 46 -37.41 28.77 15.64
CA PRO A 46 -38.35 29.76 15.11
C PRO A 46 -37.64 31.10 14.90
N PHE A 47 -38.00 31.80 13.83
CA PHE A 47 -37.42 33.09 13.51
C PHE A 47 -37.84 34.14 14.54
N GLU A 48 -36.88 34.73 15.26
CA GLU A 48 -37.10 35.83 16.19
C GLU A 48 -36.70 37.18 15.57
N VAL A 49 -37.64 38.13 15.56
CA VAL A 49 -37.45 39.46 14.96
C VAL A 49 -36.47 40.33 15.75
N THR A 50 -36.34 40.10 17.06
CA THR A 50 -35.52 40.93 17.97
C THR A 50 -34.03 40.61 17.92
N GLY A 51 -33.62 39.51 17.29
CA GLY A 51 -32.21 39.12 17.16
C GLY A 51 -31.50 38.79 18.49
N SER A 52 -32.23 38.73 19.60
CA SER A 52 -31.72 38.46 20.95
C SER A 52 -31.50 36.98 21.24
N SER A 53 -31.96 36.09 20.35
CA SER A 53 -31.84 34.65 20.54
C SER A 53 -30.36 34.21 20.56
N PRO A 54 -29.96 33.36 21.52
CA PRO A 54 -28.69 32.63 21.49
C PRO A 54 -28.41 31.92 20.15
N ALA A 55 -29.45 31.55 19.39
CA ALA A 55 -29.33 30.94 18.07
C ALA A 55 -28.63 31.86 17.05
N VAL A 56 -28.77 33.18 17.17
CA VAL A 56 -28.08 34.17 16.32
C VAL A 56 -26.56 34.15 16.56
N ALA A 57 -26.14 33.83 17.78
CA ALA A 57 -24.73 33.67 18.15
C ALA A 57 -24.20 32.24 17.91
N GLY A 58 -24.98 31.36 17.23
CA GLY A 58 -24.60 29.99 16.93
C GLY A 58 -24.82 28.99 18.07
N PHE A 59 -25.45 29.40 19.19
CA PHE A 59 -25.82 28.47 20.25
C PHE A 59 -27.11 27.73 19.86
N LYS A 60 -27.01 26.40 19.75
CA LYS A 60 -28.19 25.56 19.54
C LYS A 60 -29.03 25.54 20.82
N GLN A 61 -30.23 26.11 20.77
CA GLN A 61 -31.23 25.95 21.83
C GLN A 61 -31.75 24.50 21.85
N ASP A 62 -32.37 24.08 22.95
CA ASP A 62 -33.06 22.79 23.02
C ASP A 62 -34.36 22.78 22.20
N PRO A 63 -34.43 22.10 21.03
CA PRO A 63 -35.71 21.59 20.58
C PRO A 63 -36.15 20.50 21.56
N VAL A 64 -36.95 20.87 22.56
CA VAL A 64 -37.84 19.93 23.25
C VAL A 64 -38.93 19.52 22.25
N LEU A 65 -38.54 18.78 21.21
CA LEU A 65 -39.46 18.33 20.18
C LEU A 65 -39.82 16.88 20.48
N ARG A 66 -40.82 16.70 21.34
CA ARG A 66 -41.67 15.51 21.21
C ARG A 66 -42.33 15.63 19.83
N ARG A 67 -41.86 14.86 18.85
CA ARG A 67 -42.45 14.77 17.49
C ARG A 67 -43.98 14.67 17.53
N ALA A 68 -44.50 13.92 18.51
CA ALA A 68 -45.93 13.79 18.81
C ALA A 68 -46.63 15.12 19.17
N GLY A 69 -45.95 16.05 19.85
CA GLY A 69 -46.49 17.38 20.19
C GLY A 69 -46.55 18.30 18.97
N LEU A 70 -45.55 18.26 18.08
CA LEU A 70 -45.59 18.98 16.81
C LEU A 70 -46.65 18.42 15.86
N GLU A 71 -46.79 17.09 15.79
CA GLU A 71 -47.83 16.45 14.97
C GLU A 71 -49.23 16.82 15.48
N GLN A 72 -49.45 16.84 16.80
CA GLN A 72 -50.71 17.30 17.39
C GLN A 72 -50.98 18.78 17.10
N GLU A 73 -49.96 19.64 17.18
CA GLU A 73 -50.06 21.05 16.85
C GLU A 73 -50.36 21.26 15.35
N GLN A 74 -49.65 20.54 14.48
CA GLN A 74 -49.90 20.56 13.03
C GLN A 74 -51.28 20.02 12.69
N ASP A 75 -51.75 18.95 13.35
CA ASP A 75 -53.09 18.41 13.13
C ASP A 75 -54.17 19.36 13.63
N ARG A 76 -53.94 20.10 14.72
CA ARG A 76 -54.81 21.21 15.14
C ARG A 76 -54.84 22.30 14.07
N GLN A 77 -53.68 22.76 13.61
CA GLN A 77 -53.57 23.78 12.56
C GLN A 77 -54.21 23.33 11.24
N ARG A 78 -54.10 22.04 10.87
CA ARG A 78 -54.78 21.46 9.70
C ARG A 78 -56.29 21.50 9.83
N ARG A 79 -56.83 21.25 11.02
CA ARG A 79 -58.28 21.34 11.30
C ARG A 79 -58.79 22.78 11.31
N GLU A 80 -57.95 23.73 11.69
CA GLU A 80 -58.26 25.17 11.71
C GLU A 80 -57.96 25.89 10.37
N CYS A 81 -57.32 25.21 9.42
CA CYS A 81 -56.89 25.80 8.16
C CYS A 81 -58.07 26.14 7.25
N SER A 82 -58.28 27.45 7.02
CA SER A 82 -59.33 27.99 6.12
C SER A 82 -58.83 28.24 4.69
N TRP A 83 -57.57 27.92 4.40
CA TRP A 83 -56.93 28.22 3.11
C TRP A 83 -57.44 27.28 2.00
N ARG A 84 -57.87 27.87 0.88
CA ARG A 84 -58.51 27.15 -0.25
C ARG A 84 -57.59 26.89 -1.45
N SER A 85 -56.38 27.45 -1.45
CA SER A 85 -55.42 27.32 -2.53
C SER A 85 -54.04 26.97 -1.99
N TRP A 86 -53.38 26.01 -2.63
CA TRP A 86 -52.01 25.58 -2.32
C TRP A 86 -51.15 25.77 -3.57
N GLU A 87 -49.93 26.23 -3.39
CA GLU A 87 -48.91 26.27 -4.42
C GLU A 87 -47.67 25.50 -3.95
N PHE A 88 -46.92 24.94 -4.90
CA PHE A 88 -45.66 24.29 -4.57
C PHE A 88 -44.62 25.36 -4.21
N ALA A 89 -44.14 25.35 -2.96
CA ALA A 89 -43.15 26.29 -2.48
C ALA A 89 -41.77 26.12 -3.15
N GLN A 90 -41.42 24.90 -3.58
CA GLN A 90 -40.16 24.65 -4.28
C GLN A 90 -40.28 25.04 -5.77
N PRO A 91 -39.48 26.01 -6.25
CA PRO A 91 -39.50 26.37 -7.66
C PRO A 91 -38.90 25.24 -8.52
N PRO A 92 -39.41 25.02 -9.75
CA PRO A 92 -38.78 24.10 -10.69
C PRO A 92 -37.38 24.59 -11.09
N PRO A 93 -36.49 23.70 -11.57
CA PRO A 93 -35.16 24.08 -12.06
C PRO A 93 -35.26 25.19 -13.11
N SER A 94 -34.35 26.17 -13.04
CA SER A 94 -34.36 27.27 -14.00
C SER A 94 -33.98 26.77 -15.41
N ARG A 95 -34.56 27.37 -16.46
CA ARG A 95 -34.20 27.06 -17.85
C ARG A 95 -32.70 27.16 -18.09
N ARG A 96 -32.05 28.18 -17.50
CA ARG A 96 -30.61 28.38 -17.59
C ARG A 96 -29.82 27.20 -17.00
N SER A 97 -30.17 26.75 -15.79
CA SER A 97 -29.52 25.59 -15.17
C SER A 97 -29.67 24.32 -16.03
N VAL A 98 -30.82 24.13 -16.67
CA VAL A 98 -31.04 22.97 -17.56
C VAL A 98 -30.21 23.08 -18.85
N VAL A 99 -30.08 24.29 -19.41
CA VAL A 99 -29.22 24.54 -20.59
C VAL A 99 -27.76 24.33 -20.23
N ASP A 100 -27.28 24.91 -19.13
CA ASP A 100 -25.92 24.74 -18.64
C ASP A 100 -25.61 23.24 -18.39
N TRP A 101 -26.51 22.51 -17.74
CA TRP A 101 -26.39 21.05 -17.56
C TRP A 101 -26.37 20.29 -18.88
N HIS A 102 -27.21 20.68 -19.84
CA HIS A 102 -27.25 20.04 -21.16
C HIS A 102 -25.96 20.28 -21.95
N ASP A 103 -25.44 21.51 -21.92
CA ASP A 103 -24.19 21.88 -22.56
C ASP A 103 -23.00 21.20 -21.88
N GLU A 104 -22.93 21.16 -20.55
CA GLU A 104 -21.93 20.37 -19.83
C GLU A 104 -21.98 18.88 -20.23
N LYS A 105 -23.18 18.31 -20.35
CA LYS A 105 -23.37 16.91 -20.75
C LYS A 105 -22.96 16.67 -22.21
N ARG A 106 -23.25 17.63 -23.09
CA ARG A 106 -22.87 17.61 -24.52
C ARG A 106 -21.36 17.73 -24.67
N ASP A 107 -20.73 18.71 -24.01
CA ASP A 107 -19.28 18.90 -23.96
C ASP A 107 -18.58 17.67 -23.38
N ALA A 108 -19.14 17.05 -22.34
CA ALA A 108 -18.62 15.80 -21.79
C ALA A 108 -18.75 14.63 -22.78
N LEU A 109 -19.79 14.61 -23.62
CA LEU A 109 -19.97 13.62 -24.67
C LEU A 109 -18.98 13.84 -25.82
N GLU A 110 -18.83 15.09 -26.28
CA GLU A 110 -17.90 15.50 -27.34
C GLU A 110 -16.46 15.23 -26.92
N LYS A 111 -16.05 15.61 -25.70
CA LYS A 111 -14.74 15.24 -25.14
C LYS A 111 -14.54 13.72 -25.10
N LYS A 112 -15.58 12.94 -24.77
CA LYS A 112 -15.51 11.46 -24.81
C LYS A 112 -15.35 10.92 -26.23
N VAL A 113 -15.91 11.59 -27.25
CA VAL A 113 -15.77 11.21 -28.66
C VAL A 113 -14.38 11.59 -29.19
N GLU A 114 -13.87 12.77 -28.84
CA GLU A 114 -12.52 13.23 -29.18
C GLU A 114 -11.44 12.31 -28.57
N GLU A 115 -11.58 11.96 -27.27
CA GLU A 115 -10.69 11.00 -26.59
C GLU A 115 -10.72 9.60 -27.24
N ARG A 116 -11.86 9.20 -27.83
CA ARG A 116 -12.01 7.94 -28.58
C ARG A 116 -11.36 7.96 -29.95
N ARG A 117 -11.21 9.13 -30.59
CA ARG A 117 -10.50 9.27 -31.88
C ARG A 117 -8.97 9.20 -31.72
N GLY A 118 -8.44 9.55 -30.54
CA GLY A 118 -7.01 9.50 -30.24
C GLY A 118 -6.48 8.21 -29.61
N THR A 119 -7.33 7.36 -29.02
CA THR A 119 -6.90 6.11 -28.36
C THR A 119 -8.00 5.04 -28.34
N VAL A 120 -7.59 3.77 -28.49
CA VAL A 120 -8.42 2.55 -28.46
C VAL A 120 -9.49 2.60 -27.36
N ALA A 121 -10.73 2.25 -27.73
CA ALA A 121 -11.94 2.28 -26.91
C ALA A 121 -11.73 1.93 -25.43
N ARG A 122 -12.06 2.88 -24.54
CA ARG A 122 -12.13 2.70 -23.08
C ARG A 122 -13.33 1.80 -22.70
N PRO A 123 -13.12 0.63 -22.07
CA PRO A 123 -14.19 -0.07 -21.37
C PRO A 123 -14.58 0.70 -20.09
N ALA A 124 -15.84 0.59 -19.67
CA ALA A 124 -16.28 1.03 -18.34
C ALA A 124 -15.36 0.46 -17.25
N ALA A 125 -15.12 1.23 -16.19
CA ALA A 125 -14.12 0.94 -15.16
C ALA A 125 -14.27 -0.48 -14.58
N TRP A 126 -13.44 -1.42 -15.04
CA TRP A 126 -13.21 -2.73 -14.40
C TRP A 126 -12.32 -2.59 -13.14
N LEU A 127 -12.27 -1.39 -12.58
CA LEU A 127 -11.44 -0.97 -11.46
C LEU A 127 -12.34 -0.97 -10.22
N SER A 128 -12.12 -1.92 -9.31
CA SER A 128 -12.73 -2.07 -7.97
C SER A 128 -14.24 -1.75 -7.87
N GLN A 129 -15.04 -2.75 -7.53
CA GLN A 129 -16.51 -2.58 -7.39
C GLN A 129 -16.91 -1.81 -6.12
N ILE A 130 -15.95 -1.52 -5.25
CA ILE A 130 -16.11 -0.67 -4.08
C ILE A 130 -16.08 0.77 -4.56
N CYS A 131 -17.15 1.51 -4.27
CA CYS A 131 -17.22 2.92 -4.63
C CYS A 131 -16.31 3.72 -3.70
N GLY A 132 -15.44 4.59 -4.22
CA GLY A 132 -14.66 5.51 -3.36
C GLY A 132 -13.15 5.40 -3.54
N PRO A 133 -12.39 6.48 -3.26
CA PRO A 133 -11.01 6.55 -3.67
C PRO A 133 -10.13 5.77 -2.69
N THR A 134 -9.23 4.97 -3.24
CA THR A 134 -7.82 5.34 -3.29
C THR A 134 -7.30 4.78 -4.61
N PRO A 135 -7.25 5.65 -5.62
CA PRO A 135 -5.92 6.03 -6.07
C PRO A 135 -5.75 7.52 -6.32
N LYS A 136 -4.54 8.02 -5.99
CA LYS A 136 -4.11 9.43 -6.14
C LYS A 136 -4.26 10.01 -7.55
N ASN A 137 -4.47 9.16 -8.55
CA ASN A 137 -4.65 9.52 -9.94
C ASN A 137 -5.67 8.61 -10.62
N LYS A 138 -6.09 8.99 -11.83
CA LYS A 138 -7.10 8.28 -12.65
C LYS A 138 -6.80 6.79 -12.88
N HIS A 139 -5.55 6.34 -12.71
CA HIS A 139 -5.09 5.02 -13.11
C HIS A 139 -4.71 4.08 -11.97
N GLY A 140 -4.62 4.54 -10.72
CA GLY A 140 -4.16 3.64 -9.65
C GLY A 140 -2.73 3.85 -9.18
N PHE A 141 -1.92 4.69 -9.82
CA PHE A 141 -0.49 4.70 -9.55
C PHE A 141 -0.19 5.42 -8.24
N LYS A 142 0.39 4.67 -7.30
CA LYS A 142 0.87 5.20 -6.03
C LYS A 142 2.11 6.09 -6.21
N TYR A 143 2.89 5.83 -7.25
CA TYR A 143 4.13 6.52 -7.58
C TYR A 143 4.02 7.15 -8.97
N THR A 144 4.50 8.38 -9.09
CA THR A 144 4.60 9.08 -10.37
C THR A 144 5.80 8.53 -11.12
N GLN A 145 5.61 8.15 -12.39
CA GLN A 145 6.72 7.76 -13.24
C GLN A 145 7.61 8.99 -13.46
N LYS A 146 8.89 8.89 -13.11
CA LYS A 146 9.87 9.90 -13.47
C LYS A 146 10.00 9.86 -15.00
N ARG A 147 9.66 10.94 -15.69
CA ARG A 147 9.83 11.04 -17.15
C ARG A 147 11.32 10.96 -17.47
N LYS A 148 11.71 10.16 -18.48
CA LYS A 148 13.08 10.18 -19.01
C LYS A 148 13.45 11.62 -19.38
N SER A 149 14.59 12.10 -18.89
CA SER A 149 15.16 13.38 -19.31
C SER A 149 15.61 13.26 -20.77
N THR A 150 15.35 14.29 -21.57
CA THR A 150 15.72 14.35 -23.00
C THR A 150 16.82 15.37 -23.25
N SER A 151 17.68 15.65 -22.27
CA SER A 151 18.70 16.70 -22.43
C SER A 151 19.96 16.43 -21.62
N VAL A 152 21.08 16.56 -22.34
CA VAL A 152 22.50 16.59 -21.94
C VAL A 152 22.97 15.37 -21.14
N GLU A 153 23.69 14.49 -21.82
CA GLU A 153 24.51 13.44 -21.22
C GLU A 153 25.66 14.14 -20.46
N HIS A 154 25.48 14.37 -19.16
CA HIS A 154 26.64 14.58 -18.30
C HIS A 154 27.45 13.27 -18.28
N GLU A 155 28.78 13.37 -18.28
CA GLU A 155 29.74 12.27 -18.11
C GLU A 155 29.56 11.61 -16.73
N VAL A 156 28.45 10.92 -16.54
CA VAL A 156 28.24 10.06 -15.39
C VAL A 156 28.67 8.68 -15.85
N GLN A 157 29.88 8.26 -15.45
CA GLN A 157 30.28 6.87 -15.57
C GLN A 157 29.27 6.03 -14.78
N TYR A 158 28.29 5.40 -15.45
CA TYR A 158 27.38 4.48 -14.78
C TYR A 158 28.03 3.11 -14.71
N MET A 159 27.84 2.46 -13.57
CA MET A 159 28.24 1.07 -13.38
C MET A 159 27.45 0.18 -14.35
N SER A 160 28.15 -0.70 -15.07
CA SER A 160 27.53 -1.61 -16.02
C SER A 160 26.63 -2.61 -15.28
N THR A 161 25.44 -2.87 -15.82
CA THR A 161 24.41 -3.68 -15.16
C THR A 161 23.94 -4.80 -16.05
N MET A 162 23.98 -6.04 -15.55
CA MET A 162 23.50 -7.23 -16.25
C MET A 162 22.39 -7.92 -15.46
N SER A 163 21.23 -8.12 -16.09
CA SER A 163 20.12 -8.91 -15.57
C SER A 163 20.07 -10.29 -16.22
N LEU A 164 19.72 -11.32 -15.46
CA LEU A 164 19.59 -12.70 -15.94
C LEU A 164 18.30 -13.35 -15.44
N GLU A 165 17.64 -14.11 -16.31
CA GLU A 165 16.49 -14.96 -15.98
C GLU A 165 16.65 -16.35 -16.60
N VAL A 166 16.13 -17.38 -15.94
CA VAL A 166 16.30 -18.78 -16.34
C VAL A 166 14.96 -19.43 -16.66
N HIS A 167 14.92 -20.21 -17.74
CA HIS A 167 13.81 -21.09 -18.07
C HIS A 167 14.18 -22.56 -17.78
N VAL A 168 13.27 -23.22 -17.07
CA VAL A 168 13.37 -24.61 -16.64
C VAL A 168 12.05 -25.30 -16.95
N ASN A 169 12.13 -26.53 -17.46
CA ASN A 169 10.96 -27.39 -17.65
C ASN A 169 10.58 -28.04 -16.33
N THR A 170 9.39 -27.76 -15.81
CA THR A 170 8.97 -28.27 -14.50
C THR A 170 8.13 -29.54 -14.57
N ARG A 171 8.08 -30.25 -13.43
CA ARG A 171 7.24 -31.44 -13.20
C ARG A 171 5.78 -31.06 -12.89
N GLY A 172 5.09 -30.48 -13.87
CA GLY A 172 3.69 -30.10 -13.72
C GLY A 172 3.49 -28.79 -12.97
N LYS A 173 2.92 -28.83 -11.74
CA LYS A 173 2.59 -27.62 -10.97
C LYS A 173 3.69 -27.18 -9.98
N PHE A 174 4.70 -28.03 -9.76
CA PHE A 174 5.78 -27.74 -8.82
C PHE A 174 6.66 -26.60 -9.31
N VAL A 175 7.22 -25.85 -8.35
CA VAL A 175 8.25 -24.84 -8.55
C VAL A 175 9.54 -25.53 -9.03
N PRO A 176 10.32 -24.93 -9.96
CA PRO A 176 11.58 -25.52 -10.41
C PRO A 176 12.50 -25.96 -9.26
N ASN A 177 12.93 -27.22 -9.27
CA ASN A 177 13.88 -27.78 -8.31
C ASN A 177 15.28 -27.94 -8.93
N PRO A 178 16.31 -27.20 -8.48
CA PRO A 178 17.67 -27.32 -9.00
C PRO A 178 18.29 -28.72 -8.91
N GLU A 179 17.82 -29.60 -8.02
CA GLU A 179 18.38 -30.97 -7.94
C GLU A 179 17.90 -31.85 -9.10
N GLU A 180 16.69 -31.63 -9.59
CA GLU A 180 16.04 -32.51 -10.56
C GLU A 180 15.86 -31.86 -11.94
N ASP A 181 15.38 -30.61 -11.96
CA ASP A 181 14.92 -29.95 -13.18
C ASP A 181 16.08 -29.23 -13.89
N GLU A 182 16.39 -29.65 -15.13
CA GLU A 182 17.49 -29.12 -15.95
C GLU A 182 17.18 -27.77 -16.62
N ILE A 183 18.22 -26.95 -16.73
CA ILE A 183 18.15 -25.64 -17.39
C ILE A 183 18.01 -25.82 -18.90
N GLN A 184 17.01 -25.16 -19.47
CA GLN A 184 16.73 -25.23 -20.91
C GLN A 184 17.19 -23.98 -21.64
N CYS A 185 16.91 -22.80 -21.07
CA CYS A 185 17.32 -21.53 -21.67
C CYS A 185 17.72 -20.53 -20.59
N ILE A 186 18.73 -19.72 -20.89
CA ILE A 186 19.17 -18.60 -20.07
C ILE A 186 19.02 -17.34 -20.89
N PHE A 187 18.30 -16.36 -20.34
CA PHE A 187 18.09 -15.06 -20.96
C PHE A 187 18.86 -14.01 -20.18
N TRP A 188 19.63 -13.19 -20.88
CA TRP A 188 20.37 -12.11 -20.25
C TRP A 188 20.15 -10.80 -21.00
N ALA A 189 20.26 -9.70 -20.26
CA ALA A 189 20.31 -8.36 -20.81
C ALA A 189 21.40 -7.57 -20.08
N CYS A 190 22.24 -6.87 -20.83
CA CYS A 190 23.34 -6.07 -20.31
C CYS A 190 23.21 -4.64 -20.78
N LYS A 191 23.43 -3.70 -19.87
CA LYS A 191 23.57 -2.28 -20.16
C LYS A 191 24.98 -1.83 -19.78
N SER A 192 25.69 -1.30 -20.75
CA SER A 192 27.00 -0.66 -20.60
C SER A 192 26.98 0.70 -21.28
N ASP A 193 27.69 1.68 -20.72
CA ASP A 193 27.81 3.02 -21.34
C ASP A 193 29.00 3.11 -22.31
N GLU A 194 29.92 2.14 -22.27
CA GLU A 194 31.07 2.10 -23.17
C GLU A 194 30.62 1.72 -24.60
N LYS A 195 31.07 2.50 -25.59
CA LYS A 195 31.00 2.13 -27.01
C LYS A 195 31.89 0.91 -27.22
N MET A 196 31.30 -0.27 -27.21
CA MET A 196 32.00 -1.49 -27.62
C MET A 196 32.50 -1.33 -29.06
N LEU A 197 33.75 -1.72 -29.29
CA LEU A 197 34.58 -1.42 -30.47
C LEU A 197 34.06 -1.92 -31.84
N ASN A 198 32.84 -2.46 -31.98
CA ASN A 198 32.40 -3.11 -33.22
C ASN A 198 30.92 -2.92 -33.63
N THR A 199 30.19 -1.94 -33.11
CA THR A 199 28.83 -1.66 -33.62
C THR A 199 28.54 -0.16 -33.60
N GLN A 200 28.07 0.40 -34.73
CA GLN A 200 27.59 1.79 -34.88
C GLN A 200 26.25 2.03 -34.13
N GLU A 201 26.03 1.39 -32.99
CA GLU A 201 24.83 1.61 -32.17
C GLU A 201 25.14 2.56 -31.01
N SER A 202 24.15 3.39 -30.67
CA SER A 202 24.24 4.47 -29.67
C SER A 202 24.73 3.97 -28.29
N ALA A 203 25.46 4.83 -27.55
CA ALA A 203 26.08 4.59 -26.23
C ALA A 203 25.11 4.31 -25.04
N ASN A 204 23.91 3.82 -25.34
CA ASN A 204 22.84 3.48 -24.40
C ASN A 204 22.03 2.25 -24.86
N ALA A 205 22.57 1.46 -25.80
CA ALA A 205 21.89 0.29 -26.33
C ALA A 205 21.87 -0.85 -25.30
N LEU A 206 20.68 -1.39 -25.06
CA LEU A 206 20.52 -2.59 -24.25
C LEU A 206 20.92 -3.80 -25.10
N HIS A 207 22.00 -4.48 -24.72
CA HIS A 207 22.39 -5.75 -25.32
C HIS A 207 21.59 -6.89 -24.69
N TYR A 208 21.11 -7.82 -25.51
CA TYR A 208 20.32 -8.96 -25.03
C TYR A 208 20.70 -10.21 -25.81
N GLY A 209 20.79 -11.31 -25.08
CA GLY A 209 21.08 -12.61 -25.65
C GLY A 209 20.34 -13.73 -24.95
N MET A 210 20.39 -14.89 -25.59
CA MET A 210 19.81 -16.13 -25.11
C MET A 210 20.82 -17.26 -25.34
N ILE A 211 20.99 -18.10 -24.33
CA ILE A 211 21.74 -19.34 -24.42
C ILE A 211 20.72 -20.48 -24.26
N ALA A 212 20.62 -21.38 -25.23
CA ALA A 212 19.68 -22.49 -25.21
C ALA A 212 20.43 -23.83 -25.21
N LEU A 213 19.90 -24.79 -24.44
CA LEU A 213 20.32 -26.18 -24.47
C LEU A 213 19.70 -26.86 -25.70
N SER A 214 20.54 -27.35 -26.61
CA SER A 214 20.09 -28.14 -27.75
C SER A 214 20.63 -29.56 -27.64
N GLY A 215 19.76 -30.53 -27.42
CA GLY A 215 20.05 -31.92 -27.80
C GLY A 215 19.96 -32.05 -29.33
N ASP A 216 20.69 -32.99 -29.91
CA ASP A 216 20.75 -33.20 -31.36
C ASP A 216 19.37 -33.09 -32.04
N ASP A 217 19.26 -32.08 -32.89
CA ASP A 217 18.24 -31.77 -33.90
C ASP A 217 16.94 -30.95 -33.54
N SER A 218 16.86 -29.76 -34.16
CA SER A 218 15.66 -29.13 -34.77
C SER A 218 14.72 -28.18 -33.99
N ALA A 219 14.88 -27.91 -32.69
CA ALA A 219 13.92 -27.04 -31.98
C ALA A 219 14.02 -25.55 -32.36
N MET A 220 15.23 -25.03 -32.59
CA MET A 220 15.50 -23.59 -32.77
C MET A 220 15.61 -23.11 -34.24
N ARG A 221 15.87 -24.00 -35.23
CA ARG A 221 15.76 -23.67 -36.68
C ARG A 221 14.35 -23.19 -37.09
N LYS A 222 13.34 -23.42 -36.24
CA LYS A 222 11.96 -22.96 -36.39
C LYS A 222 11.69 -21.59 -35.75
N MET A 223 12.70 -20.95 -35.14
CA MET A 223 12.55 -19.60 -34.62
C MET A 223 12.38 -18.61 -35.78
N PRO A 224 11.34 -17.77 -35.76
CA PRO A 224 11.27 -16.64 -36.66
C PRO A 224 12.53 -15.77 -36.48
N PRO A 225 13.13 -15.20 -37.56
CA PRO A 225 14.22 -14.22 -37.48
C PRO A 225 13.71 -12.87 -36.93
N CYS A 226 13.00 -12.87 -35.81
CA CYS A 226 12.24 -11.74 -35.31
C CYS A 226 13.02 -10.83 -34.36
N THR A 227 14.33 -11.05 -34.14
CA THR A 227 15.10 -10.22 -33.20
C THR A 227 16.59 -10.14 -33.52
N ARG A 228 17.16 -8.92 -33.36
CA ARG A 228 18.60 -8.64 -33.26
C ARG A 228 19.24 -9.19 -31.96
N ALA A 229 18.73 -10.30 -31.42
CA ALA A 229 19.25 -10.93 -30.19
C ALA A 229 20.38 -11.88 -30.55
N GLU A 230 21.44 -11.92 -29.74
CA GLU A 230 22.45 -12.97 -29.84
C GLU A 230 21.86 -14.28 -29.31
N VAL A 231 21.79 -15.32 -30.16
CA VAL A 231 21.29 -16.64 -29.78
C VAL A 231 22.45 -17.63 -29.90
N VAL A 232 22.78 -18.28 -28.79
CA VAL A 232 23.85 -19.28 -28.71
C VAL A 232 23.24 -20.61 -28.29
N GLU A 233 23.62 -21.69 -28.97
CA GLU A 233 23.15 -23.04 -28.71
C GLU A 233 24.33 -23.89 -28.22
N GLU A 234 24.11 -24.66 -27.16
CA GLU A 234 25.14 -25.53 -26.58
C GLU A 234 24.59 -26.95 -26.38
N GLY A 235 25.47 -27.94 -26.53
CA GLY A 235 25.09 -29.36 -26.53
C GLY A 235 24.86 -29.98 -25.15
N SER A 236 25.41 -29.37 -24.09
CA SER A 236 25.24 -29.84 -22.72
C SER A 236 24.87 -28.72 -21.74
N GLU A 237 24.19 -29.08 -20.65
CA GLU A 237 23.81 -28.12 -19.60
C GLU A 237 25.04 -27.48 -18.94
N LEU A 238 26.17 -28.21 -18.86
CA LEU A 238 27.43 -27.66 -18.35
C LEU A 238 28.02 -26.63 -19.32
N ASP A 239 27.99 -26.89 -20.62
CA ASP A 239 28.46 -25.94 -21.64
C ASP A 239 27.62 -24.67 -21.64
N VAL A 240 26.30 -24.79 -21.43
CA VAL A 240 25.42 -23.63 -21.22
C VAL A 240 25.91 -22.77 -20.03
N MET A 241 26.30 -23.39 -18.91
CA MET A 241 26.83 -22.66 -17.74
C MET A 241 28.18 -22.02 -18.02
N ILE A 242 29.09 -22.73 -18.71
CA ILE A 242 30.40 -22.21 -19.10
C ILE A 242 30.23 -21.01 -20.03
N ARG A 243 29.32 -21.10 -21.00
CA ARG A 243 29.00 -19.99 -21.91
C ARG A 243 28.48 -18.76 -21.15
N VAL A 244 27.69 -18.93 -20.08
CA VAL A 244 27.30 -17.81 -19.22
C VAL A 244 28.52 -17.15 -18.58
N VAL A 245 29.48 -17.93 -18.10
CA VAL A 245 30.74 -17.39 -17.54
C VAL A 245 31.51 -16.61 -18.60
N GLU A 246 31.61 -17.12 -19.82
CA GLU A 246 32.24 -16.41 -20.94
C GLU A 246 31.54 -15.08 -21.22
N VAL A 247 30.21 -15.07 -21.36
CA VAL A 247 29.41 -13.85 -21.57
C VAL A 247 29.67 -12.84 -20.45
N VAL A 248 29.65 -13.26 -19.19
CA VAL A 248 29.92 -12.36 -18.06
C VAL A 248 31.35 -11.82 -18.09
N ARG A 249 32.34 -12.61 -18.52
CA ARG A 249 33.73 -12.14 -18.66
C ARG A 249 33.91 -11.20 -19.84
N THR A 250 33.20 -11.42 -20.95
CA THR A 250 33.27 -10.58 -22.15
C THR A 250 32.66 -9.20 -21.90
N PHE A 251 31.50 -9.12 -21.27
CA PHE A 251 30.83 -7.85 -20.97
C PHE A 251 31.32 -7.18 -19.67
N ASP A 252 32.02 -7.94 -18.82
CA ASP A 252 32.55 -7.55 -17.51
C ASP A 252 31.65 -6.63 -16.66
N PRO A 253 30.38 -6.99 -16.39
CA PRO A 253 29.44 -6.13 -15.68
C PRO A 253 29.84 -5.88 -14.21
N ASP A 254 29.70 -4.64 -13.75
CA ASP A 254 29.93 -4.26 -12.34
C ASP A 254 28.83 -4.75 -11.41
N VAL A 255 27.58 -4.72 -11.91
CA VAL A 255 26.38 -5.12 -11.16
C VAL A 255 25.68 -6.28 -11.87
N LEU A 256 25.53 -7.38 -11.13
CA LEU A 256 24.71 -8.52 -11.52
C LEU A 256 23.37 -8.46 -10.77
N THR A 257 22.28 -8.63 -11.51
CA THR A 257 20.93 -8.47 -10.97
C THR A 257 19.93 -9.47 -11.55
N GLY A 258 18.76 -9.52 -10.94
CA GLY A 258 17.60 -10.31 -11.32
C GLY A 258 16.44 -9.97 -10.39
N PHE A 259 15.21 -10.28 -10.79
CA PHE A 259 14.06 -9.94 -9.95
C PHE A 259 14.14 -10.59 -8.57
N GLU A 260 14.33 -11.92 -8.54
CA GLU A 260 14.54 -12.78 -7.37
C GLU A 260 15.79 -13.64 -7.60
N VAL A 261 16.81 -13.43 -6.76
CA VAL A 261 18.18 -13.89 -7.01
C VAL A 261 18.57 -15.10 -6.15
N HIS A 262 17.80 -15.44 -5.13
CA HIS A 262 18.13 -16.54 -4.21
C HIS A 262 17.64 -17.90 -4.72
N SER A 263 16.36 -17.97 -5.06
CA SER A 263 15.67 -19.16 -5.54
C SER A 263 15.51 -19.18 -7.07
N GLY A 264 15.50 -17.99 -7.68
CA GLY A 264 15.46 -17.78 -9.13
C GLY A 264 16.78 -17.27 -9.71
N SER A 265 16.78 -16.97 -11.01
CA SER A 265 17.89 -16.37 -11.76
C SER A 265 19.27 -16.96 -11.43
N TRP A 266 20.15 -16.18 -10.77
CA TRP A 266 21.51 -16.58 -10.43
C TRP A 266 21.58 -17.66 -9.36
N GLY A 267 20.71 -17.62 -8.35
CA GLY A 267 20.68 -18.60 -7.28
C GLY A 267 20.35 -19.99 -7.78
N TYR A 268 19.41 -20.09 -8.74
CA TYR A 268 19.09 -21.35 -9.40
C TYR A 268 20.30 -21.93 -10.15
N LEU A 269 21.03 -21.09 -10.91
CA LEU A 269 22.24 -21.51 -11.64
C LEU A 269 23.33 -22.01 -10.70
N ILE A 270 23.59 -21.28 -9.61
CA ILE A 270 24.61 -21.61 -8.62
C ILE A 270 24.26 -22.91 -7.88
N GLU A 271 22.99 -23.09 -7.47
CA GLU A 271 22.52 -24.32 -6.83
C GLU A 271 22.62 -25.52 -7.79
N ARG A 272 22.19 -25.37 -9.04
CA ARG A 272 22.25 -26.45 -10.06
C ARG A 272 23.69 -26.87 -10.36
N ALA A 273 24.58 -25.90 -10.59
CA ALA A 273 25.99 -26.14 -10.87
C ALA A 273 26.68 -26.92 -9.74
N ARG A 274 26.38 -26.54 -8.49
CA ARG A 274 26.93 -27.20 -7.30
C ARG A 274 26.34 -28.60 -7.09
N CYS A 275 25.02 -28.76 -7.15
CA CYS A 275 24.36 -30.02 -6.82
C CYS A 275 24.61 -31.12 -7.86
N LYS A 276 24.65 -30.77 -9.15
CA LYS A 276 24.77 -31.76 -10.25
C LYS A 276 26.20 -31.95 -10.75
N TYR A 277 27.00 -30.90 -10.77
CA TYR A 277 28.33 -30.90 -11.41
C TYR A 277 29.49 -30.59 -10.46
N ASP A 278 29.20 -30.34 -9.17
CA ASP A 278 30.18 -29.84 -8.17
C ASP A 278 30.99 -28.63 -8.69
N TYR A 279 30.34 -27.80 -9.51
CA TYR A 279 30.97 -26.68 -10.19
C TYR A 279 30.74 -25.38 -9.43
N ASN A 280 31.82 -24.76 -8.94
CA ASN A 280 31.73 -23.50 -8.20
C ASN A 280 31.62 -22.29 -9.15
N LEU A 281 30.40 -22.02 -9.58
CA LEU A 281 30.09 -20.92 -10.49
C LEU A 281 30.43 -19.54 -9.91
N CYS A 282 30.36 -19.34 -8.59
CA CYS A 282 30.66 -18.05 -7.96
C CYS A 282 32.14 -17.65 -8.13
N ASP A 283 33.06 -18.61 -7.98
CA ASP A 283 34.50 -18.38 -8.13
C ASP A 283 34.82 -18.13 -9.62
N GLU A 284 34.15 -18.79 -10.55
CA GLU A 284 34.38 -18.61 -11.99
C GLU A 284 33.80 -17.30 -12.54
N LEU A 285 32.67 -16.83 -12.00
CA LEU A 285 32.08 -15.52 -12.33
C LEU A 285 32.87 -14.34 -11.75
N SER A 286 33.76 -14.60 -10.78
CA SER A 286 34.54 -13.56 -10.13
C SER A 286 35.57 -12.92 -11.06
N ARG A 287 35.99 -11.68 -10.75
CA ARG A 287 37.11 -11.02 -11.45
C ARG A 287 38.48 -11.53 -10.97
N MET A 288 38.53 -12.29 -9.87
CA MET A 288 39.75 -12.82 -9.29
C MET A 288 39.47 -14.16 -8.63
N LYS A 289 40.23 -15.19 -9.00
CA LYS A 289 40.23 -16.48 -8.30
C LYS A 289 40.74 -16.25 -6.87
N SER A 290 39.84 -16.29 -5.90
CA SER A 290 40.16 -16.13 -4.48
C SER A 290 40.16 -17.49 -3.77
N ASP A 291 41.16 -17.76 -2.93
CA ASP A 291 41.17 -18.92 -2.02
C ASP A 291 40.03 -18.86 -0.97
N SER A 292 39.38 -17.70 -0.84
CA SER A 292 38.15 -17.56 -0.09
C SER A 292 36.97 -18.06 -0.92
N HIS A 293 36.68 -19.36 -0.86
CA HIS A 293 35.50 -19.93 -1.50
C HIS A 293 34.24 -19.13 -1.15
N GLY A 294 33.49 -18.71 -2.18
CA GLY A 294 32.21 -18.03 -2.03
C GLY A 294 31.26 -18.84 -1.12
N ARG A 295 30.98 -18.32 0.08
CA ARG A 295 30.17 -19.03 1.07
C ARG A 295 28.67 -18.90 0.74
N PHE A 296 28.09 -19.90 0.07
CA PHE A 296 26.67 -19.97 -0.23
C PHE A 296 25.89 -20.77 0.84
N GLY A 297 24.87 -20.16 1.45
CA GLY A 297 23.94 -20.86 2.36
C GLY A 297 23.23 -19.98 3.40
N LYS A 298 22.01 -20.39 3.80
CA LYS A 298 21.11 -19.69 4.76
C LYS A 298 21.71 -19.55 6.17
N ASN A 299 22.61 -20.47 6.57
CA ASN A 299 23.12 -20.59 7.94
C ASN A 299 24.38 -19.75 8.23
N THR A 300 25.14 -19.35 7.21
CA THR A 300 26.43 -18.66 7.37
C THR A 300 26.31 -17.13 7.39
N ASP A 301 25.48 -16.56 6.52
CA ASP A 301 25.15 -15.12 6.47
C ASP A 301 23.63 -14.90 6.56
N ARG A 302 23.07 -15.23 7.73
CA ARG A 302 21.63 -15.08 8.00
C ARG A 302 21.15 -13.64 7.84
N TRP A 303 22.01 -12.65 8.12
CA TRP A 303 21.65 -11.24 7.97
C TRP A 303 21.57 -10.85 6.48
N GLY A 304 22.56 -11.22 5.67
CA GLY A 304 22.54 -11.00 4.22
C GLY A 304 21.39 -11.71 3.52
N PHE A 305 21.04 -12.93 3.94
CA PHE A 305 19.87 -13.65 3.41
C PHE A 305 18.55 -12.94 3.69
N ASN A 306 18.40 -12.44 4.91
CA ASN A 306 17.16 -11.81 5.35
C ASN A 306 16.98 -10.39 4.80
N THR A 307 18.06 -9.68 4.47
CA THR A 307 18.00 -8.24 4.19
C THR A 307 18.51 -7.82 2.80
N THR A 308 19.41 -8.60 2.18
CA THR A 308 20.04 -8.27 0.88
C THR A 308 20.24 -9.55 0.05
N SER A 309 21.43 -9.78 -0.51
CA SER A 309 21.81 -11.02 -1.18
C SER A 309 22.97 -11.69 -0.45
N THR A 310 22.87 -12.99 -0.15
CA THR A 310 23.99 -13.80 0.37
C THR A 310 25.04 -14.10 -0.68
N ILE A 311 24.65 -14.12 -1.96
CA ILE A 311 25.56 -14.41 -3.07
C ILE A 311 26.58 -13.27 -3.15
N ARG A 312 27.85 -13.62 -2.98
CA ARG A 312 28.99 -12.71 -3.09
C ARG A 312 29.89 -13.23 -4.21
N ILE A 313 30.11 -12.38 -5.21
CA ILE A 313 31.00 -12.64 -6.33
C ILE A 313 32.12 -11.61 -6.24
N THR A 314 33.37 -12.07 -6.08
CA THR A 314 34.50 -11.18 -5.87
C THR A 314 34.68 -10.26 -7.08
N GLY A 315 34.71 -8.94 -6.83
CA GLY A 315 34.84 -7.91 -7.86
C GLY A 315 33.53 -7.47 -8.52
N ARG A 316 32.37 -8.08 -8.19
CA ARG A 316 31.06 -7.71 -8.75
C ARG A 316 30.00 -7.52 -7.65
N HIS A 317 29.05 -6.62 -7.86
CA HIS A 317 27.96 -6.39 -6.92
C HIS A 317 26.72 -7.19 -7.30
N MET A 318 26.11 -7.87 -6.32
CA MET A 318 24.83 -8.56 -6.49
C MET A 318 23.69 -7.68 -5.97
N VAL A 319 22.67 -7.43 -6.81
CA VAL A 319 21.48 -6.66 -6.44
C VAL A 319 20.23 -7.50 -6.64
N ASN A 320 19.53 -7.81 -5.55
CA ASN A 320 18.22 -8.46 -5.59
C ASN A 320 17.11 -7.40 -5.67
N ILE A 321 16.42 -7.32 -6.83
CA ILE A 321 15.52 -6.22 -7.16
C ILE A 321 14.31 -6.20 -6.23
N TRP A 322 13.65 -7.32 -5.97
CA TRP A 322 12.44 -7.32 -5.14
C TRP A 322 12.72 -6.82 -3.72
N ARG A 323 13.87 -7.21 -3.13
CA ARG A 323 14.31 -6.73 -1.81
C ARG A 323 14.67 -5.26 -1.83
N ALA A 324 15.36 -4.80 -2.87
CA ALA A 324 15.62 -3.38 -3.04
C ALA A 324 14.31 -2.59 -3.12
N MET A 325 13.32 -3.07 -3.88
CA MET A 325 12.00 -2.43 -3.98
C MET A 325 11.20 -2.47 -2.69
N GLN A 326 11.41 -3.46 -1.81
CA GLN A 326 10.76 -3.52 -0.49
C GLN A 326 11.17 -2.36 0.42
N ASN A 327 12.43 -1.95 0.36
CA ASN A 327 12.96 -0.82 1.13
C ASN A 327 12.53 0.53 0.55
N GLU A 328 12.26 0.60 -0.75
CA GLU A 328 11.99 1.84 -1.48
C GLU A 328 10.50 2.14 -1.65
N LEU A 329 9.71 1.10 -1.95
CA LEU A 329 8.31 1.21 -2.27
C LEU A 329 7.47 0.58 -1.15
N ASN A 330 6.36 1.22 -0.80
CA ASN A 330 5.40 0.75 0.18
C ASN A 330 4.21 0.12 -0.56
N LEU A 331 4.37 -1.11 -1.04
CA LEU A 331 3.34 -1.87 -1.75
C LEU A 331 2.72 -2.95 -0.86
N LEU A 332 1.58 -3.52 -1.31
CA LEU A 332 0.92 -4.67 -0.68
C LEU A 332 1.61 -5.99 -1.05
N GLN A 333 2.03 -6.12 -2.30
CA GLN A 333 2.78 -7.26 -2.83
C GLN A 333 3.97 -6.75 -3.64
N TYR A 334 5.08 -7.49 -3.60
CA TYR A 334 6.34 -7.16 -4.27
C TYR A 334 6.64 -8.13 -5.43
N THR A 335 5.60 -8.58 -6.13
CA THR A 335 5.73 -9.30 -7.38
C THR A 335 6.21 -8.36 -8.49
N MET A 336 6.83 -8.92 -9.53
CA MET A 336 7.36 -8.14 -10.64
C MET A 336 6.25 -7.36 -11.36
N GLU A 337 5.09 -7.99 -11.52
CA GLU A 337 3.94 -7.43 -12.22
C GLU A 337 3.36 -6.24 -11.44
N ASN A 338 3.33 -6.32 -10.10
CA ASN A 338 2.83 -5.22 -9.27
C ASN A 338 3.82 -4.05 -9.19
N VAL A 339 5.13 -4.34 -9.07
CA VAL A 339 6.18 -3.33 -9.11
C VAL A 339 6.19 -2.61 -10.46
N ALA A 340 6.17 -3.36 -11.57
CA ALA A 340 6.11 -2.79 -12.91
C ALA A 340 4.86 -1.94 -13.13
N TRP A 341 3.70 -2.36 -12.61
CA TRP A 341 2.47 -1.57 -12.68
C TRP A 341 2.60 -0.24 -11.93
N HIS A 342 3.10 -0.25 -10.70
CA HIS A 342 3.16 0.95 -9.87
C HIS A 342 4.30 1.91 -10.23
N LEU A 343 5.43 1.38 -10.73
CA LEU A 343 6.62 2.16 -11.05
C LEU A 343 6.70 2.55 -12.53
N LEU A 344 6.47 1.58 -13.44
CA LEU A 344 6.61 1.77 -14.89
C LEU A 344 5.29 2.08 -15.60
N HIS A 345 4.16 1.96 -14.90
CA HIS A 345 2.80 2.20 -15.41
C HIS A 345 2.41 1.24 -16.55
N THR A 346 3.08 0.09 -16.61
CA THR A 346 2.85 -0.95 -17.62
C THR A 346 2.33 -2.22 -16.97
N ARG A 347 1.22 -2.75 -17.48
CA ARG A 347 0.71 -4.06 -17.07
C ARG A 347 1.39 -5.16 -17.87
N VAL A 348 1.83 -6.20 -17.18
CA VAL A 348 2.56 -7.34 -17.77
C VAL A 348 1.81 -8.63 -17.42
N PRO A 349 1.60 -9.56 -18.36
CA PRO A 349 1.01 -10.86 -18.04
C PRO A 349 1.99 -11.73 -17.24
N HIS A 350 1.44 -12.60 -16.40
CA HIS A 350 2.16 -13.65 -15.67
C HIS A 350 1.61 -15.00 -16.12
N TYR A 351 2.48 -16.01 -16.23
CA TYR A 351 2.12 -17.37 -16.61
C TYR A 351 2.73 -18.36 -15.63
N SER A 352 1.99 -19.42 -15.30
CA SER A 352 2.48 -20.51 -14.46
C SER A 352 3.63 -21.28 -15.12
N TRP A 353 4.51 -21.88 -14.31
CA TRP A 353 5.61 -22.73 -14.78
C TRP A 353 5.14 -23.89 -15.65
N LYS A 354 3.97 -24.47 -15.32
CA LYS A 354 3.32 -25.51 -16.13
C LYS A 354 3.08 -25.02 -17.56
N THR A 355 2.49 -23.83 -17.70
CA THR A 355 2.16 -23.25 -19.01
C THR A 355 3.42 -22.94 -19.82
N LEU A 356 4.46 -22.40 -19.18
CA LEU A 356 5.74 -22.12 -19.85
C LEU A 356 6.38 -23.42 -20.36
N THR A 357 6.38 -24.48 -19.53
CA THR A 357 6.87 -25.81 -19.92
C THR A 357 6.07 -26.41 -21.07
N GLN A 358 4.74 -26.25 -21.06
CA GLN A 358 3.86 -26.72 -22.14
C GLN A 358 4.18 -25.99 -23.46
N TRP A 359 4.38 -24.68 -23.43
CA TRP A 359 4.74 -23.91 -24.62
C TRP A 359 6.09 -24.31 -25.20
N TYR A 360 7.07 -24.54 -24.34
CA TYR A 360 8.38 -25.04 -24.75
C TYR A 360 8.30 -26.42 -25.41
N LYS A 361 7.57 -27.37 -24.78
CA LYS A 361 7.43 -28.75 -25.27
C LYS A 361 6.44 -28.93 -26.43
N SER A 362 5.63 -27.91 -26.75
CA SER A 362 4.57 -28.00 -27.76
C SER A 362 5.09 -28.27 -29.18
N GLY A 363 6.37 -27.97 -29.46
CA GLY A 363 6.97 -28.03 -30.80
C GLY A 363 6.44 -26.98 -31.79
N LYS A 364 5.50 -26.11 -31.37
CA LYS A 364 4.89 -25.06 -32.22
C LYS A 364 5.70 -23.77 -32.12
N ALA A 365 6.14 -23.24 -33.26
CA ALA A 365 6.91 -21.99 -33.33
C ALA A 365 6.20 -20.79 -32.68
N ARG A 366 4.86 -20.76 -32.72
CA ARG A 366 4.06 -19.70 -32.09
C ARG A 366 4.16 -19.71 -30.57
N ASP A 367 4.09 -20.88 -29.95
CA ASP A 367 4.12 -21.02 -28.49
C ASP A 367 5.53 -20.78 -27.96
N LEU A 368 6.55 -21.25 -28.68
CA LEU A 368 7.94 -20.87 -28.43
C LEU A 368 8.15 -19.36 -28.50
N SER A 369 7.60 -18.67 -29.51
CA SER A 369 7.67 -17.21 -29.61
C SER A 369 7.03 -16.49 -28.42
N LYS A 370 5.93 -17.02 -27.86
CA LYS A 370 5.30 -16.49 -26.64
C LYS A 370 6.24 -16.59 -25.44
N LEU A 371 6.89 -17.73 -25.26
CA LEU A 371 7.87 -17.96 -24.18
C LEU A 371 9.09 -17.03 -24.30
N LEU A 372 9.67 -16.93 -25.50
CA LEU A 372 10.83 -16.07 -25.75
C LEU A 372 10.51 -14.61 -25.45
N ARG A 373 9.34 -14.13 -25.91
CA ARG A 373 8.87 -12.77 -25.63
C ARG A 373 8.62 -12.55 -24.15
N TYR A 374 8.14 -13.56 -23.42
CA TYR A 374 7.92 -13.49 -21.98
C TYR A 374 9.23 -13.22 -21.24
N TYR A 375 10.24 -14.08 -21.39
CA TYR A 375 11.53 -13.92 -20.69
C TYR A 375 12.32 -12.69 -21.14
N ARG A 376 12.34 -12.38 -22.44
CA ARG A 376 12.94 -11.13 -22.95
C ARG A 376 12.30 -9.89 -22.32
N THR A 377 10.99 -9.93 -22.11
CA THR A 377 10.30 -8.80 -21.45
C THR A 377 10.71 -8.71 -19.98
N ARG A 378 10.89 -9.84 -19.28
CA ARG A 378 11.30 -9.85 -17.87
C ARG A 378 12.72 -9.32 -17.66
N THR A 379 13.72 -9.84 -18.37
CA THR A 379 15.11 -9.35 -18.26
C THR A 379 15.20 -7.84 -18.55
N ARG A 380 14.48 -7.36 -19.57
CA ARG A 380 14.40 -5.92 -19.86
C ARG A 380 13.73 -5.12 -18.74
N LEU A 381 12.67 -5.67 -18.15
CA LEU A 381 11.93 -4.99 -17.08
C LEU A 381 12.77 -4.85 -15.81
N ASP A 382 13.63 -5.81 -15.48
CA ASP A 382 14.55 -5.74 -14.35
C ASP A 382 15.44 -4.49 -14.42
N ILE A 383 16.10 -4.27 -15.56
CA ILE A 383 16.92 -3.08 -15.79
C ILE A 383 16.06 -1.82 -15.75
N ARG A 384 14.88 -1.83 -16.39
CA ARG A 384 13.97 -0.66 -16.36
C ARG A 384 13.46 -0.31 -14.97
N ILE A 385 13.24 -1.30 -14.09
CA ILE A 385 12.82 -1.08 -12.70
C ILE A 385 13.96 -0.38 -11.93
N LEU A 386 15.19 -0.86 -12.08
CA LEU A 386 16.37 -0.24 -11.45
C LEU A 386 16.61 1.20 -11.95
N GLU A 387 16.47 1.43 -13.26
CA GLU A 387 16.58 2.76 -13.86
C GLU A 387 15.49 3.72 -13.37
N ALA A 388 14.22 3.28 -13.39
CA ALA A 388 13.10 4.12 -12.99
C ALA A 388 13.14 4.50 -11.49
N ASN A 389 13.67 3.60 -10.66
CA ASN A 389 13.92 3.88 -9.25
C ASN A 389 15.25 4.62 -9.00
N GLU A 390 16.13 4.69 -9.99
CA GLU A 390 17.46 5.32 -9.91
C GLU A 390 18.32 4.74 -8.77
N LEU A 391 18.19 3.44 -8.53
CA LEU A 391 18.80 2.80 -7.37
C LEU A 391 20.34 2.94 -7.42
N ILE A 392 20.95 2.57 -8.55
CA ILE A 392 22.39 2.57 -8.76
C ILE A 392 22.98 3.99 -8.68
N PRO A 393 22.52 4.99 -9.46
CA PRO A 393 23.10 6.33 -9.41
C PRO A 393 22.95 6.98 -8.04
N ARG A 394 21.79 6.82 -7.38
CA ARG A 394 21.58 7.37 -6.03
C ARG A 394 22.49 6.72 -5.00
N THR A 395 22.68 5.40 -5.08
CA THR A 395 23.55 4.66 -4.17
C THR A 395 25.01 5.03 -4.38
N SER A 396 25.45 5.21 -5.63
CA SER A 396 26.79 5.69 -5.97
C SER A 396 27.06 7.09 -5.38
N GLU A 397 26.11 8.01 -5.52
CA GLU A 397 26.24 9.35 -4.93
C GLU A 397 26.26 9.34 -3.40
N GLN A 398 25.45 8.48 -2.79
CA GLN A 398 25.47 8.30 -1.34
C GLN A 398 26.81 7.68 -0.88
N ALA A 399 27.37 6.73 -1.63
CA ALA A 399 28.67 6.13 -1.34
C ALA A 399 29.79 7.18 -1.39
N ARG A 400 29.80 8.03 -2.43
CA ARG A 400 30.75 9.15 -2.59
C ARG A 400 30.64 10.15 -1.43
N LEU A 401 29.42 10.55 -1.07
CA LEU A 401 29.17 11.52 0.00
C LEU A 401 29.57 10.96 1.38
N LEU A 402 29.25 9.70 1.67
CA LEU A 402 29.56 9.06 2.94
C LEU A 402 31.00 8.53 3.01
N GLY A 403 31.69 8.46 1.86
CA GLY A 403 32.97 7.80 1.69
C GLY A 403 32.95 6.33 2.14
N VAL A 404 31.99 5.56 1.67
CA VAL A 404 31.91 4.10 1.91
C VAL A 404 31.81 3.37 0.59
N ASP A 405 32.06 2.07 0.58
CA ASP A 405 31.86 1.26 -0.62
C ASP A 405 30.38 1.19 -1.03
N PHE A 406 30.14 0.99 -2.33
CA PHE A 406 28.79 0.96 -2.92
C PHE A 406 27.88 -0.06 -2.22
N PHE A 407 28.38 -1.26 -1.97
CA PHE A 407 27.61 -2.35 -1.37
C PHE A 407 27.23 -2.04 0.09
N SER A 408 28.12 -1.41 0.85
CA SER A 408 27.87 -1.01 2.25
C SER A 408 26.77 0.02 2.41
N VAL A 409 26.43 0.80 1.37
CA VAL A 409 25.35 1.79 1.48
C VAL A 409 24.01 1.12 1.79
N PHE A 410 23.73 -0.04 1.21
CA PHE A 410 22.49 -0.79 1.44
C PHE A 410 22.68 -1.98 2.39
N SER A 411 23.85 -2.61 2.41
CA SER A 411 24.13 -3.77 3.26
C SER A 411 24.62 -3.43 4.67
N ARG A 412 24.90 -2.17 5.00
CA ARG A 412 25.33 -1.80 6.36
C ARG A 412 24.35 -0.81 6.98
N GLY A 413 24.15 -0.96 8.29
CA GLY A 413 23.26 -0.12 9.07
C GLY A 413 23.71 1.33 9.16
N SER A 414 22.84 2.20 9.66
CA SER A 414 23.06 3.64 9.81
C SER A 414 24.31 4.00 10.63
N GLN A 415 24.64 3.22 11.66
CA GLN A 415 25.79 3.47 12.53
C GLN A 415 27.12 3.53 11.74
N PHE A 416 27.30 2.64 10.76
CA PHE A 416 28.51 2.61 9.94
C PHE A 416 28.68 3.90 9.12
N LYS A 417 27.56 4.50 8.69
CA LYS A 417 27.54 5.73 7.90
C LYS A 417 27.97 6.93 8.76
N VAL A 418 27.49 6.99 10.00
CA VAL A 418 27.88 8.04 10.97
C VAL A 418 29.36 7.92 11.32
N GLU A 419 29.84 6.71 11.62
CA GLU A 419 31.25 6.46 11.94
C GLU A 419 32.18 6.88 10.81
N SER A 420 31.86 6.51 9.57
CA SER A 420 32.69 6.84 8.40
C SER A 420 32.99 8.34 8.32
N ILE A 421 31.98 9.19 8.56
CA ILE A 421 32.14 10.65 8.54
C ILE A 421 32.78 11.16 9.83
N MET A 422 32.35 10.66 10.99
CA MET A 422 32.94 11.03 12.28
C MET A 422 34.44 10.76 12.31
N PHE A 423 34.93 9.64 11.76
CA PHE A 423 36.36 9.34 11.64
C PHE A 423 37.12 10.34 10.76
N ARG A 424 36.52 10.81 9.67
CA ARG A 424 37.17 11.80 8.77
C ARG A 424 37.34 13.16 9.42
N ILE A 425 36.42 13.53 10.30
CA ILE A 425 36.49 14.81 11.04
C ILE A 425 37.37 14.65 12.29
N ALA A 426 37.31 13.49 12.95
CA ALA A 426 38.06 13.20 14.17
C ALA A 426 39.58 13.09 13.93
N LYS A 427 40.00 12.44 12.85
CA LYS A 427 41.42 12.16 12.57
C LYS A 427 42.28 13.42 12.42
N PRO A 428 41.90 14.45 11.64
CA PRO A 428 42.67 15.69 11.53
C PRO A 428 42.82 16.44 12.86
N GLU A 429 41.88 16.27 13.79
CA GLU A 429 41.91 16.87 15.12
C GLU A 429 42.59 15.97 16.18
N ASN A 430 43.25 14.89 15.74
CA ASN A 430 43.95 13.92 16.59
C ASN A 430 43.06 13.28 17.67
N PHE A 431 41.77 13.12 17.41
CA PHE A 431 40.89 12.38 18.32
C PHE A 431 41.09 10.87 18.20
N LEU A 432 41.07 10.19 19.35
CA LEU A 432 41.00 8.74 19.45
C LEU A 432 39.58 8.33 19.85
N LEU A 433 38.89 7.63 18.94
CA LEU A 433 37.55 7.11 19.19
C LEU A 433 37.63 5.79 19.97
N VAL A 434 36.75 5.64 20.96
CA VAL A 434 36.75 4.49 21.86
C VAL A 434 35.87 3.37 21.28
N SER A 435 36.33 2.12 21.39
CA SER A 435 35.61 0.93 20.91
C SER A 435 35.19 0.05 22.10
N PRO A 436 34.01 0.30 22.70
CA PRO A 436 33.51 -0.51 23.81
C PRO A 436 33.15 -1.94 23.39
N SER A 437 33.35 -2.86 24.32
CA SER A 437 32.84 -4.24 24.24
C SER A 437 31.33 -4.31 24.47
N LYS A 438 30.69 -5.39 23.99
CA LYS A 438 29.26 -5.64 24.24
C LYS A 438 28.89 -5.65 25.73
N LYS A 439 29.81 -6.11 26.60
CA LYS A 439 29.60 -6.10 28.06
C LYS A 439 29.58 -4.68 28.62
N GLN A 440 30.48 -3.81 28.15
CA GLN A 440 30.51 -2.40 28.55
C GLN A 440 29.28 -1.65 28.07
N VAL A 441 28.84 -1.91 26.83
CA VAL A 441 27.58 -1.37 26.29
C VAL A 441 26.37 -1.84 27.10
N GLY A 442 26.32 -3.12 27.48
CA GLY A 442 25.25 -3.65 28.35
C GLY A 442 25.28 -3.12 29.78
N GLY A 443 26.42 -2.63 30.26
CA GLY A 443 26.60 -2.05 31.60
C GLY A 443 26.43 -0.53 31.68
N GLN A 444 26.08 0.13 30.58
CA GLN A 444 25.78 1.57 30.56
C GLN A 444 24.46 1.88 31.28
N ASN A 445 24.27 3.14 31.67
CA ASN A 445 23.00 3.58 32.24
C ASN A 445 21.87 3.49 31.22
N ALA A 446 20.67 3.09 31.65
CA ALA A 446 19.49 3.14 30.81
C ALA A 446 19.14 4.59 30.46
N LEU A 447 18.48 4.80 29.32
CA LEU A 447 17.94 6.11 28.94
C LEU A 447 16.76 6.44 29.87
N GLU A 448 16.82 7.59 30.52
CA GLU A 448 15.80 8.04 31.47
C GLU A 448 14.84 9.06 30.84
N CYS A 449 15.31 9.81 29.84
CA CYS A 449 14.54 10.91 29.26
C CYS A 449 13.68 10.43 28.09
N LEU A 450 12.38 10.75 28.14
CA LEU A 450 11.43 10.43 27.09
C LEU A 450 11.02 11.71 26.33
N PRO A 451 10.88 11.65 25.00
CA PRO A 451 10.41 12.78 24.23
C PRO A 451 8.95 13.11 24.56
N LEU A 452 8.58 14.38 24.42
CA LEU A 452 7.21 14.81 24.69
C LEU A 452 6.29 14.41 23.54
N VAL A 453 5.30 13.56 23.85
CA VAL A 453 4.14 13.30 23.00
C VAL A 453 2.91 13.63 23.82
N MET A 454 2.28 14.76 23.53
CA MET A 454 1.08 15.19 24.23
C MET A 454 -0.05 14.20 23.95
N GLU A 455 -0.95 14.03 24.91
CA GLU A 455 -2.23 13.37 24.60
C GLU A 455 -3.04 14.31 23.72
N PRO A 456 -3.46 13.92 22.50
CA PRO A 456 -4.29 14.79 21.69
C PRO A 456 -5.64 14.98 22.37
N GLN A 457 -6.17 16.18 22.27
CA GLN A 457 -7.59 16.39 22.53
C GLN A 457 -8.39 15.72 21.39
N SER A 458 -8.84 14.48 21.59
CA SER A 458 -9.53 13.74 20.53
C SER A 458 -10.89 14.37 20.22
N ALA A 459 -11.06 14.86 18.99
CA ALA A 459 -12.27 15.53 18.52
C ALA A 459 -12.25 15.68 16.99
N PHE A 460 -13.40 16.06 16.44
CA PHE A 460 -13.52 16.64 15.10
C PHE A 460 -13.35 18.15 15.18
N TYR A 461 -12.38 18.68 14.44
CA TYR A 461 -12.05 20.09 14.35
C TYR A 461 -12.52 20.64 13.01
N ASN A 462 -13.58 21.45 13.07
CA ASN A 462 -14.17 22.13 11.91
C ASN A 462 -13.43 23.42 11.54
N SER A 463 -12.79 24.12 12.50
CA SER A 463 -12.00 25.34 12.27
C SER A 463 -10.54 25.01 11.92
N PRO A 464 -9.77 25.97 11.36
CA PRO A 464 -8.37 25.74 10.99
C PRO A 464 -7.48 25.29 12.16
N LEU A 465 -6.67 24.27 11.89
CA LEU A 465 -5.67 23.75 12.80
C LEU A 465 -4.27 23.86 12.17
N LEU A 466 -3.40 24.67 12.77
CA LEU A 466 -2.05 24.91 12.29
C LEU A 466 -1.12 23.77 12.69
N VAL A 467 -0.16 23.46 11.82
CA VAL A 467 0.93 22.54 12.13
C VAL A 467 2.26 23.29 12.02
N LEU A 468 2.91 23.45 13.18
CA LEU A 468 4.25 24.02 13.33
C LEU A 468 5.23 22.88 13.62
N ASP A 469 6.40 22.87 12.97
CA ASP A 469 7.38 21.78 13.09
C ASP A 469 8.82 22.32 13.18
N PHE A 470 9.61 21.83 14.14
CA PHE A 470 11.01 22.22 14.29
C PHE A 470 11.89 21.59 13.22
N GLN A 471 12.67 22.41 12.52
CA GLN A 471 13.55 21.90 11.47
C GLN A 471 14.75 21.16 12.07
N SER A 472 14.74 19.82 11.96
CA SER A 472 15.83 18.97 12.45
C SER A 472 16.13 19.24 13.93
N LEU A 473 15.12 19.10 14.80
CA LEU A 473 15.19 19.47 16.23
C LEU A 473 16.45 18.94 16.93
N TYR A 474 16.65 17.62 16.96
CA TYR A 474 17.79 17.03 17.68
C TYR A 474 19.16 17.45 17.12
N PRO A 475 19.43 17.41 15.80
CA PRO A 475 20.65 17.98 15.26
C PRO A 475 20.87 19.44 15.64
N SER A 476 19.81 20.27 15.59
CA SER A 476 19.89 21.69 15.94
C SER A 476 20.19 21.91 17.42
N VAL A 477 19.60 21.11 18.32
CA VAL A 477 19.90 21.12 19.76
C VAL A 477 21.36 20.74 20.04
N MET A 478 21.87 19.69 19.37
CA MET A 478 23.27 19.28 19.52
C MET A 478 24.26 20.38 19.11
N ILE A 479 23.94 21.12 18.06
CA ILE A 479 24.76 22.26 17.59
C ILE A 479 24.65 23.44 18.55
N ALA A 480 23.42 23.87 18.88
CA ALA A 480 23.16 25.07 19.66
C ALA A 480 23.73 24.99 21.08
N TYR A 481 23.60 23.83 21.73
CA TYR A 481 24.03 23.62 23.11
C TYR A 481 25.39 22.91 23.23
N ASN A 482 26.05 22.66 22.09
CA ASN A 482 27.38 22.05 21.98
C ASN A 482 27.51 20.64 22.62
N TYR A 483 26.47 19.80 22.48
CA TYR A 483 26.42 18.46 23.07
C TYR A 483 27.22 17.43 22.26
N CYS A 484 28.22 16.81 22.90
CA CYS A 484 29.09 15.82 22.27
C CYS A 484 29.94 15.05 23.29
N TYR A 485 30.50 13.93 22.85
CA TYR A 485 31.55 13.21 23.55
C TYR A 485 32.76 14.11 23.90
N SER A 486 33.18 14.97 22.98
CA SER A 486 34.39 15.81 23.12
C SER A 486 34.27 17.00 24.08
N THR A 487 33.04 17.36 24.48
CA THR A 487 32.71 18.53 25.32
C THR A 487 32.08 18.13 26.66
N PHE A 488 31.94 16.83 26.93
CA PHE A 488 31.31 16.28 28.11
C PHE A 488 32.18 16.45 29.37
N LEU A 489 31.58 16.94 30.47
CA LEU A 489 32.25 17.13 31.77
C LEU A 489 31.63 16.29 32.91
N GLY A 490 30.69 15.40 32.61
CA GLY A 490 30.02 14.57 33.62
C GLY A 490 28.81 15.24 34.30
N ARG A 491 28.31 14.62 35.37
CA ARG A 491 27.14 15.10 36.14
C ARG A 491 27.55 16.22 37.10
N ILE A 492 26.62 17.14 37.37
CA ILE A 492 26.81 18.17 38.41
C ILE A 492 26.99 17.51 39.77
N LYS A 493 26.12 16.55 40.09
CA LYS A 493 26.17 15.78 41.33
C LYS A 493 26.56 14.35 41.00
N ASP A 494 27.60 13.88 41.66
CA ASP A 494 28.09 12.52 41.47
C ASP A 494 27.03 11.52 41.93
N TRP A 495 26.77 10.51 41.11
CA TRP A 495 25.82 9.45 41.43
C TRP A 495 26.59 8.23 41.95
N ARG A 496 26.34 7.86 43.22
CA ARG A 496 27.06 6.76 43.91
C ARG A 496 28.59 6.92 43.87
N GLY A 497 29.10 8.15 43.95
CA GLY A 497 30.53 8.44 43.94
C GLY A 497 31.25 8.16 42.61
N THR A 498 30.53 7.91 41.52
CA THR A 498 31.10 7.65 40.20
C THR A 498 30.49 8.57 39.15
N ASN A 499 31.31 9.09 38.25
CA ASN A 499 30.85 9.74 37.02
C ASN A 499 31.01 8.77 35.87
N LYS A 500 29.92 8.54 35.13
CA LYS A 500 29.93 7.71 33.94
C LYS A 500 29.74 8.58 32.70
N MET A 501 30.40 8.15 31.63
CA MET A 501 30.22 8.64 30.28
C MET A 501 29.83 7.45 29.42
N GLY A 502 28.54 7.16 29.37
CA GLY A 502 27.96 5.97 28.74
C GLY A 502 28.52 4.68 29.35
N PHE A 503 29.46 4.08 28.63
CA PHE A 503 30.05 2.77 28.94
C PHE A 503 31.37 2.84 29.72
N SER A 504 31.95 4.03 29.91
CA SER A 504 33.22 4.22 30.63
C SER A 504 33.05 5.05 31.89
N GLU A 505 33.85 4.76 32.90
CA GLU A 505 34.01 5.64 34.07
C GLU A 505 34.90 6.83 33.69
N TYR A 506 34.48 8.03 34.09
CA TYR A 506 35.12 9.28 33.73
C TYR A 506 35.53 10.02 35.00
N SER A 507 36.84 10.24 35.17
CA SER A 507 37.38 11.06 36.25
C SER A 507 37.82 12.42 35.71
N ARG A 508 37.35 13.49 36.34
CA ARG A 508 37.70 14.87 35.99
C ARG A 508 39.07 15.22 36.58
N GLN A 509 39.84 16.04 35.87
CA GLN A 509 41.03 16.66 36.44
C GLN A 509 40.63 17.66 37.54
N GLN A 510 41.40 17.67 38.63
CA GLN A 510 41.16 18.58 39.76
C GLN A 510 41.40 20.04 39.32
N GLY A 511 40.51 20.94 39.74
CA GLY A 511 40.58 22.37 39.35
C GLY A 511 39.97 22.73 37.99
N LEU A 512 39.62 21.75 37.14
CA LEU A 512 39.05 22.01 35.81
C LEU A 512 37.72 22.79 35.86
N LEU A 513 36.85 22.48 36.83
CA LEU A 513 35.56 23.16 36.97
C LEU A 513 35.71 24.61 37.44
N LEU A 514 36.71 24.91 38.25
CA LEU A 514 37.02 26.29 38.66
C LEU A 514 37.50 27.12 37.47
N LEU A 515 38.34 26.53 36.61
CA LEU A 515 38.83 27.20 35.40
C LEU A 515 37.72 27.48 34.39
N LEU A 516 36.75 26.57 34.28
CA LEU A 516 35.69 26.62 33.25
C LEU A 516 34.36 27.18 33.75
N GLN A 517 34.28 27.74 34.96
CA GLN A 517 33.02 28.13 35.60
C GLN A 517 32.11 28.99 34.70
N GLU A 518 32.67 29.96 33.97
CA GLU A 518 31.92 30.84 33.05
C GLU A 518 31.63 30.21 31.67
N TYR A 519 32.33 29.11 31.34
CA TYR A 519 32.30 28.42 30.06
C TYR A 519 31.62 27.04 30.12
N ILE A 520 30.80 26.80 31.16
CA ILE A 520 30.00 25.58 31.30
C ILE A 520 28.56 25.86 30.86
N ASN A 521 28.02 24.94 30.08
CA ASN A 521 26.61 24.82 29.75
C ASN A 521 26.03 23.59 30.48
N ILE A 522 24.95 23.79 31.24
CA ILE A 522 24.29 22.74 31.99
C ILE A 522 23.05 22.31 31.19
N ALA A 523 22.98 21.04 30.84
CA ALA A 523 21.79 20.46 30.25
C ALA A 523 20.70 20.22 31.32
N PRO A 524 19.42 20.17 30.95
CA PRO A 524 18.32 20.08 31.92
C PRO A 524 18.29 18.76 32.70
N ASN A 525 18.96 17.72 32.20
CA ASN A 525 19.16 16.45 32.91
C ASN A 525 20.34 16.47 33.90
N GLY A 526 20.97 17.63 34.12
CA GLY A 526 22.07 17.81 35.08
C GLY A 526 23.46 17.41 34.56
N MET A 527 23.62 17.24 33.25
CA MET A 527 24.91 17.01 32.60
C MET A 527 25.62 18.32 32.25
N MET A 528 26.93 18.38 32.46
CA MET A 528 27.74 19.56 32.15
C MET A 528 28.47 19.37 30.82
N TYR A 529 28.45 20.43 30.01
CA TYR A 529 29.16 20.53 28.74
C TYR A 529 29.99 21.81 28.67
N VAL A 530 31.10 21.79 27.96
CA VAL A 530 31.89 22.98 27.67
C VAL A 530 31.21 23.81 26.57
N LYS A 531 31.19 25.13 26.69
CA LYS A 531 30.71 26.03 25.62
C LYS A 531 31.66 26.05 24.41
N ALA A 532 31.16 26.54 23.27
CA ALA A 532 31.86 26.46 21.99
C ALA A 532 33.13 27.32 21.92
N GLU A 533 33.27 28.34 22.77
CA GLU A 533 34.41 29.26 22.83
C GLU A 533 35.70 28.54 23.25
N ILE A 534 35.59 27.56 24.15
CA ILE A 534 36.74 26.75 24.60
C ILE A 534 36.98 25.58 23.65
N ARG A 535 35.91 24.86 23.29
CA ARG A 535 35.99 23.73 22.36
C ARG A 535 34.68 23.57 21.59
N LYS A 536 34.75 23.77 20.27
CA LYS A 536 33.66 23.40 19.36
C LYS A 536 33.58 21.87 19.25
N SER A 537 32.40 21.31 19.52
CA SER A 537 32.24 19.86 19.54
C SER A 537 32.38 19.18 18.19
N LEU A 538 32.89 17.94 18.20
CA LEU A 538 33.01 17.09 17.02
C LEU A 538 31.67 16.83 16.32
N LEU A 539 30.62 16.52 17.09
CA LEU A 539 29.29 16.26 16.54
C LEU A 539 28.65 17.54 15.98
N ALA A 540 28.83 18.71 16.64
CA ALA A 540 28.32 19.95 16.08
C ALA A 540 29.04 20.34 14.79
N LYS A 541 30.37 20.17 14.68
CA LYS A 541 31.10 20.38 13.42
C LYS A 541 30.52 19.54 12.29
N MET A 542 30.41 18.23 12.53
CA MET A 542 29.84 17.27 11.58
C MET A 542 28.41 17.66 11.15
N LEU A 543 27.52 17.92 12.12
CA LEU A 543 26.12 18.25 11.81
C LEU A 543 25.98 19.61 11.13
N THR A 544 26.82 20.59 11.47
CA THR A 544 26.85 21.90 10.82
C THR A 544 27.20 21.74 9.34
N GLU A 545 28.28 21.03 9.02
CA GLU A 545 28.68 20.77 7.62
C GLU A 545 27.59 20.02 6.84
N ILE A 546 26.97 19.01 7.45
CA ILE A 546 25.88 18.24 6.82
C ILE A 546 24.66 19.12 6.54
N LEU A 547 24.24 19.95 7.51
CA LEU A 547 23.06 20.80 7.39
C LEU A 547 23.31 21.97 6.43
N GLU A 548 24.47 22.62 6.48
CA GLU A 548 24.86 23.70 5.57
C GLU A 548 24.98 23.19 4.13
N THR A 549 25.67 22.06 3.92
CA THR A 549 25.74 21.39 2.61
C THR A 549 24.34 21.06 2.11
N ARG A 550 23.45 20.60 2.99
CA ARG A 550 22.06 20.32 2.62
C ARG A 550 21.32 21.59 2.22
N VAL A 551 21.49 22.69 2.94
CA VAL A 551 20.87 23.98 2.59
C VAL A 551 21.42 24.48 1.25
N MET A 552 22.72 24.38 1.01
CA MET A 552 23.37 24.70 -0.27
C MET A 552 22.81 23.86 -1.42
N VAL A 553 22.70 22.54 -1.24
CA VAL A 553 22.12 21.65 -2.25
C VAL A 553 20.66 22.03 -2.53
N LYS A 554 19.86 22.32 -1.50
CA LYS A 554 18.46 22.76 -1.69
C LYS A 554 18.34 24.14 -2.32
N SER A 555 19.30 25.04 -2.12
CA SER A 555 19.30 26.35 -2.78
C SER A 555 19.72 26.22 -4.25
N GLY A 556 20.69 25.37 -4.57
CA GLY A 556 21.02 24.98 -5.95
C GLY A 556 19.81 24.38 -6.67
N MET A 557 19.07 23.48 -6.01
CA MET A 557 17.79 22.94 -6.54
C MET A 557 16.74 24.02 -6.81
N LYS A 558 16.76 25.17 -6.13
CA LYS A 558 15.80 26.24 -6.42
C LYS A 558 16.21 27.07 -7.64
N LYS A 559 17.51 27.17 -7.93
CA LYS A 559 18.07 27.93 -9.05
C LYS A 559 17.91 27.17 -10.37
N ASP A 560 18.31 25.91 -10.41
CA ASP A 560 18.42 25.15 -11.67
C ASP A 560 17.17 24.31 -11.96
N LYS A 561 15.97 24.93 -11.96
CA LYS A 561 14.70 24.19 -12.13
C LYS A 561 14.55 23.49 -13.48
N HIS A 562 15.27 23.94 -14.50
CA HIS A 562 15.12 23.49 -15.88
C HIS A 562 15.92 22.21 -16.18
N ASP A 563 17.00 21.95 -15.44
CA ASP A 563 17.80 20.73 -15.60
C ASP A 563 17.32 19.60 -14.67
N LYS A 564 16.57 18.66 -15.25
CA LYS A 564 16.01 17.54 -14.48
C LYS A 564 17.07 16.56 -13.96
N THR A 565 18.18 16.35 -14.67
CA THR A 565 19.20 15.38 -14.24
C THR A 565 19.98 15.93 -13.05
N LEU A 566 20.34 17.21 -13.10
CA LEU A 566 20.94 17.90 -11.97
C LEU A 566 19.96 18.02 -10.79
N GLN A 567 18.69 18.34 -11.03
CA GLN A 567 17.66 18.34 -9.97
C GLN A 567 17.56 17.00 -9.25
N GLN A 568 17.58 15.91 -10.01
CA GLN A 568 17.53 14.56 -9.49
C GLN A 568 18.76 14.23 -8.65
N LEU A 569 19.96 14.57 -9.15
CA LEU A 569 21.22 14.42 -8.43
C LEU A 569 21.20 15.17 -7.09
N LEU A 570 20.83 16.45 -7.13
CA LEU A 570 20.76 17.30 -5.95
C LEU A 570 19.68 16.81 -4.96
N ASN A 571 18.54 16.31 -5.46
CA ASN A 571 17.52 15.72 -4.60
C ASN A 571 18.03 14.45 -3.89
N ASN A 572 18.77 13.60 -4.59
CA ASN A 572 19.38 12.40 -4.00
C ASN A 572 20.40 12.77 -2.92
N ARG A 573 21.25 13.78 -3.17
CA ARG A 573 22.19 14.33 -2.18
C ARG A 573 21.48 14.89 -0.95
N GLN A 574 20.42 15.70 -1.10
CA GLN A 574 19.73 16.28 0.06
C GLN A 574 19.01 15.23 0.91
N LEU A 575 18.48 14.16 0.30
CA LEU A 575 17.87 13.04 1.03
C LEU A 575 18.90 12.26 1.83
N ALA A 576 20.08 11.99 1.25
CA ALA A 576 21.18 11.32 1.95
C ALA A 576 21.66 12.14 3.16
N LEU A 577 21.84 13.45 2.98
CA LEU A 577 22.22 14.37 4.07
C LEU A 577 21.15 14.44 5.16
N LYS A 578 19.86 14.48 4.79
CA LYS A 578 18.75 14.44 5.76
C LYS A 578 18.78 13.16 6.59
N LEU A 579 18.95 12.01 5.94
CA LEU A 579 19.01 10.72 6.61
C LEU A 579 20.16 10.71 7.61
N LEU A 580 21.34 11.16 7.19
CA LEU A 580 22.54 11.19 8.01
C LEU A 580 22.34 12.04 9.28
N ALA A 581 21.83 13.27 9.15
CA ALA A 581 21.55 14.15 10.28
C ALA A 581 20.60 13.49 11.30
N ASN A 582 19.55 12.81 10.83
CA ASN A 582 18.58 12.14 11.70
C ASN A 582 19.18 10.93 12.43
N VAL A 583 20.07 10.17 11.77
CA VAL A 583 20.68 8.98 12.40
C VAL A 583 21.84 9.31 13.35
N THR A 584 22.39 10.52 13.30
CA THR A 584 23.47 10.96 14.22
C THR A 584 23.05 10.91 15.68
N TYR A 585 21.86 11.41 16.02
CA TYR A 585 21.31 11.24 17.36
C TYR A 585 21.16 9.75 17.71
N GLY A 586 20.59 8.96 16.80
CA GLY A 586 20.41 7.52 16.99
C GLY A 586 21.70 6.74 17.23
N TYR A 587 22.86 7.27 16.83
CA TYR A 587 24.17 6.70 17.13
C TYR A 587 24.51 6.83 18.62
N THR A 588 24.24 7.98 19.23
CA THR A 588 24.44 8.22 20.68
C THR A 588 23.49 7.41 21.55
N SER A 589 22.24 7.21 21.10
CA SER A 589 21.18 6.52 21.89
C SER A 589 21.16 4.99 21.73
N ALA A 590 22.12 4.39 21.04
CA ALA A 590 22.08 2.97 20.66
C ALA A 590 22.45 2.02 21.82
N SER A 591 21.58 1.85 22.82
CA SER A 591 21.93 1.14 24.06
C SER A 591 22.13 -0.38 23.94
N PHE A 592 21.58 -1.04 22.91
CA PHE A 592 21.66 -2.50 22.75
C PHE A 592 22.75 -2.97 21.78
N SER A 593 22.81 -2.35 20.60
CA SER A 593 23.72 -2.73 19.50
C SER A 593 24.63 -1.58 19.07
N GLY A 594 24.76 -0.55 19.90
CA GLY A 594 25.63 0.61 19.65
C GLY A 594 27.10 0.24 19.65
N ARG A 595 27.86 0.90 18.76
CA ARG A 595 29.31 0.81 18.73
C ARG A 595 30.00 1.83 19.64
N MET A 596 29.43 3.01 19.83
CA MET A 596 29.93 4.03 20.78
C MET A 596 28.75 4.79 21.42
N PRO A 597 27.84 4.12 22.15
CA PRO A 597 26.67 4.76 22.74
C PRO A 597 27.04 5.62 23.96
N CYS A 598 26.24 6.65 24.24
CA CYS A 598 26.32 7.43 25.46
C CYS A 598 24.92 7.91 25.85
N SER A 599 24.32 7.23 26.82
CA SER A 599 22.96 7.50 27.28
C SER A 599 22.82 8.91 27.86
N GLU A 600 23.83 9.42 28.56
CA GLU A 600 23.80 10.76 29.14
C GLU A 600 23.69 11.86 28.07
N ILE A 601 24.40 11.72 26.95
CA ILE A 601 24.30 12.67 25.83
C ILE A 601 22.93 12.56 25.16
N ALA A 602 22.47 11.34 24.91
CA ALA A 602 21.17 11.12 24.30
C ALA A 602 20.03 11.70 25.16
N ASP A 603 20.07 11.50 26.48
CA ASP A 603 19.11 12.07 27.42
C ASP A 603 19.17 13.60 27.47
N SER A 604 20.37 14.19 27.40
CA SER A 604 20.55 15.64 27.36
C SER A 604 19.86 16.25 26.13
N ILE A 605 19.99 15.58 24.97
CA ILE A 605 19.38 16.01 23.71
C ILE A 605 17.85 15.93 23.80
N VAL A 606 17.31 14.79 24.25
CA VAL A 606 15.86 14.57 24.33
C VAL A 606 15.21 15.52 25.34
N GLN A 607 15.80 15.68 26.52
CA GLN A 607 15.25 16.55 27.55
C GLN A 607 15.26 18.02 27.13
N THR A 608 16.34 18.49 26.48
CA THR A 608 16.41 19.86 25.95
C THR A 608 15.41 20.08 24.82
N GLY A 609 15.20 19.07 23.96
CA GLY A 609 14.17 19.12 22.91
C GLY A 609 12.76 19.23 23.51
N ARG A 610 12.48 18.45 24.57
CA ARG A 610 11.23 18.53 25.32
C ARG A 610 11.01 19.90 25.96
N GLU A 611 11.99 20.44 26.65
CA GLU A 611 11.90 21.77 27.26
C GLU A 611 11.69 22.86 26.20
N THR A 612 12.34 22.74 25.04
CA THR A 612 12.15 23.66 23.91
C THR A 612 10.69 23.65 23.42
N LEU A 613 10.08 22.47 23.37
CA LEU A 613 8.68 22.30 22.98
C LEU A 613 7.73 22.88 24.05
N GLU A 614 7.97 22.58 25.33
CA GLU A 614 7.19 23.09 26.46
C GLU A 614 7.25 24.64 26.55
N ARG A 615 8.43 25.23 26.34
CA ARG A 615 8.62 26.68 26.25
C ARG A 615 7.85 27.29 25.08
N ALA A 616 7.84 26.63 23.91
CA ALA A 616 7.08 27.09 22.75
C ALA A 616 5.57 27.05 23.02
N ILE A 617 5.07 25.99 23.67
CA ILE A 617 3.65 25.86 24.06
C ILE A 617 3.26 26.97 25.02
N ALA A 618 4.02 27.18 26.08
CA ALA A 618 3.76 28.21 27.08
C ALA A 618 3.73 29.61 26.46
N TYR A 619 4.63 29.88 25.51
CA TYR A 619 4.68 31.16 24.79
C TYR A 619 3.48 31.34 23.83
N ILE A 620 3.05 30.29 23.14
CA ILE A 620 1.87 30.36 22.27
C ILE A 620 0.61 30.67 23.10
N HIS A 621 0.48 30.09 24.30
CA HIS A 621 -0.67 30.33 25.19
C HIS A 621 -0.63 31.70 25.87
N SER A 622 0.56 32.29 26.10
CA SER A 622 0.66 33.60 26.77
C SER A 622 0.24 34.78 25.88
N VAL A 623 0.15 34.58 24.57
CA VAL A 623 -0.18 35.64 23.61
C VAL A 623 -1.68 35.60 23.28
N GLU A 624 -2.48 36.30 24.09
CA GLU A 624 -3.95 36.30 24.00
C GLU A 624 -4.50 36.71 22.63
N ARG A 625 -3.83 37.65 21.94
CA ARG A 625 -4.25 38.14 20.60
C ARG A 625 -4.41 37.03 19.56
N TRP A 626 -3.66 35.93 19.70
CA TRP A 626 -3.75 34.81 18.76
C TRP A 626 -5.00 33.96 18.99
N GLY A 627 -5.54 33.93 20.22
CA GLY A 627 -6.70 33.09 20.56
C GLY A 627 -6.45 31.61 20.25
N ALA A 628 -5.24 31.14 20.54
CA ALA A 628 -4.71 29.89 20.07
C ALA A 628 -4.64 28.83 21.18
N GLU A 629 -5.07 27.61 20.87
CA GLU A 629 -4.99 26.48 21.79
C GLU A 629 -4.11 25.38 21.21
N VAL A 630 -3.16 24.86 22.00
CA VAL A 630 -2.32 23.74 21.55
C VAL A 630 -3.02 22.45 21.91
N VAL A 631 -3.54 21.75 20.90
CA VAL A 631 -4.39 20.57 21.10
C VAL A 631 -3.64 19.25 20.94
N TYR A 632 -2.46 19.27 20.33
CA TYR A 632 -1.60 18.10 20.18
C TYR A 632 -0.13 18.50 19.93
N GLY A 633 0.80 17.61 20.25
CA GLY A 633 2.22 17.75 19.94
C GLY A 633 2.89 16.38 19.86
N ASP A 634 3.68 16.17 18.79
CA ASP A 634 4.41 14.91 18.55
C ASP A 634 5.90 15.23 18.38
N THR A 635 6.65 15.17 19.48
CA THR A 635 8.12 15.32 19.59
C THR A 635 8.73 16.65 19.11
N ASP A 636 8.53 17.00 17.85
CA ASP A 636 9.06 18.17 17.15
C ASP A 636 7.96 19.06 16.54
N SER A 637 6.71 18.56 16.52
CA SER A 637 5.55 19.25 15.95
C SER A 637 4.54 19.71 16.99
N LEU A 638 3.87 20.84 16.72
CA LEU A 638 2.80 21.46 17.50
C LEU A 638 1.56 21.68 16.63
N PHE A 639 0.40 21.29 17.18
CA PHE A 639 -0.90 21.40 16.54
C PHE A 639 -1.69 22.47 17.27
N VAL A 640 -1.92 23.60 16.60
CA VAL A 640 -2.52 24.80 17.20
C VAL A 640 -3.90 25.04 16.60
N TYR A 641 -4.94 24.93 17.42
CA TYR A 641 -6.31 25.16 17.03
C TYR A 641 -6.66 26.65 17.09
N LEU A 642 -7.24 27.16 16.00
CA LEU A 642 -7.70 28.54 15.87
C LEU A 642 -9.22 28.56 15.66
N LYS A 643 -9.96 28.54 16.78
CA LYS A 643 -11.43 28.47 16.75
C LYS A 643 -12.03 29.69 16.07
N GLY A 644 -12.89 29.47 15.06
CA GLY A 644 -13.65 30.53 14.40
C GLY A 644 -12.83 31.53 13.58
N ARG A 645 -11.57 31.21 13.26
CA ARG A 645 -10.71 31.99 12.36
C ARG A 645 -10.84 31.50 10.92
N THR A 646 -10.65 32.40 9.97
CA THR A 646 -10.59 32.03 8.55
C THR A 646 -9.28 31.30 8.22
N ARG A 647 -9.25 30.53 7.13
CA ARG A 647 -8.03 29.88 6.66
C ARG A 647 -6.90 30.88 6.40
N ASP A 648 -7.20 32.02 5.79
CA ASP A 648 -6.18 33.02 5.41
C ASP A 648 -5.54 33.68 6.64
N GLN A 649 -6.36 34.03 7.64
CA GLN A 649 -5.86 34.47 8.94
C GLN A 649 -4.99 33.40 9.62
N ALA A 650 -5.36 32.12 9.47
CA ALA A 650 -4.59 31.00 10.02
C ALA A 650 -3.15 30.97 9.46
N PHE A 651 -2.98 31.21 8.15
CA PHE A 651 -1.66 31.30 7.52
C PHE A 651 -0.83 32.47 8.08
N GLU A 652 -1.43 33.64 8.26
CA GLU A 652 -0.76 34.82 8.82
C GLU A 652 -0.32 34.60 10.26
N ILE A 653 -1.22 34.09 11.10
CA ILE A 653 -0.94 33.79 12.50
C ILE A 653 0.14 32.70 12.60
N GLY A 654 0.08 31.67 11.77
CA GLY A 654 1.07 30.60 11.74
C GLY A 654 2.49 31.08 11.39
N GLU A 655 2.61 31.98 10.41
CA GLU A 655 3.89 32.60 10.03
C GLU A 655 4.44 33.49 11.16
N GLU A 656 3.57 34.26 11.81
CA GLU A 656 3.94 35.11 12.95
C GLU A 656 4.43 34.28 14.15
N MET A 657 3.68 33.24 14.53
CA MET A 657 4.06 32.31 15.60
C MET A 657 5.42 31.65 15.33
N ALA A 658 5.62 31.15 14.10
CA ALA A 658 6.87 30.50 13.73
C ALA A 658 8.07 31.44 13.85
N LYS A 659 7.91 32.73 13.49
CA LYS A 659 8.95 33.74 13.61
C LYS A 659 9.27 34.04 15.08
N ALA A 660 8.26 34.34 15.89
CA ALA A 660 8.45 34.70 17.30
C ALA A 660 9.10 33.56 18.12
N VAL A 661 8.66 32.31 17.91
CA VAL A 661 9.26 31.14 18.57
C VAL A 661 10.66 30.81 18.03
N THR A 662 10.99 31.21 16.80
CA THR A 662 12.37 31.06 16.31
C THR A 662 13.30 32.07 16.97
N GLU A 663 12.86 33.31 17.16
CA GLU A 663 13.67 34.39 17.76
C GLU A 663 13.99 34.16 19.25
N MET A 664 13.14 33.42 19.99
CA MET A 664 13.39 33.07 21.40
C MET A 664 14.40 31.91 21.60
N ASN A 665 14.87 31.27 20.53
CA ASN A 665 15.71 30.08 20.60
C ASN A 665 17.13 30.32 20.04
N PRO A 666 18.15 29.61 20.57
CA PRO A 666 19.52 29.74 20.08
C PRO A 666 19.64 29.22 18.65
N ARG A 667 20.53 29.84 17.85
CA ARG A 667 20.82 29.37 16.49
C ARG A 667 21.50 27.98 16.56
N PRO A 668 21.15 27.01 15.70
CA PRO A 668 20.26 27.09 14.52
C PRO A 668 18.82 26.58 14.74
N VAL A 669 18.33 26.49 16.00
CA VAL A 669 16.97 26.00 16.29
C VAL A 669 15.93 26.91 15.64
N LYS A 670 15.10 26.35 14.75
CA LYS A 670 14.11 27.10 13.97
C LYS A 670 12.78 26.37 13.89
N LEU A 671 11.71 27.06 14.24
CA LEU A 671 10.34 26.59 14.05
C LEU A 671 9.87 26.94 12.63
N LYS A 672 9.19 26.01 11.97
CA LYS A 672 8.64 26.20 10.64
C LYS A 672 7.13 26.00 10.67
N PHE A 673 6.41 26.94 10.08
CA PHE A 673 5.03 26.71 9.70
C PHE A 673 4.99 25.79 8.46
N GLU A 674 4.34 24.63 8.59
CA GLU A 674 4.29 23.62 7.54
C GLU A 674 3.01 23.71 6.71
N LYS A 675 1.85 23.76 7.38
CA LYS A 675 0.53 23.59 6.75
C LYS A 675 -0.62 23.95 7.70
N VAL A 676 -1.82 24.06 7.14
CA VAL A 676 -3.10 24.17 7.85
C VAL A 676 -3.97 22.95 7.54
N TYR A 677 -4.56 22.33 8.56
CA TYR A 677 -5.64 21.35 8.41
C TYR A 677 -7.01 22.01 8.53
N HIS A 678 -7.90 21.79 7.57
CA HIS A 678 -9.26 22.34 7.58
C HIS A 678 -10.22 21.53 6.66
N PRO A 679 -11.08 20.65 7.19
CA PRO A 679 -11.20 20.22 8.60
C PRO A 679 -10.20 19.11 8.99
N CYS A 680 -10.19 18.72 10.26
CA CYS A 680 -9.28 17.72 10.84
C CYS A 680 -9.98 16.81 11.88
N VAL A 681 -9.53 15.57 12.02
CA VAL A 681 -9.88 14.64 13.12
C VAL A 681 -8.61 14.19 13.81
N LEU A 682 -8.51 14.43 15.12
CA LEU A 682 -7.46 13.87 15.97
C LEU A 682 -8.05 12.67 16.72
N LEU A 683 -7.50 11.46 16.52
CA LEU A 683 -8.01 10.26 17.18
C LEU A 683 -7.20 9.91 18.43
N ALA A 684 -5.90 9.75 18.26
CA ALA A 684 -4.97 9.32 19.30
C ALA A 684 -3.54 9.70 18.89
N LYS A 685 -2.57 9.46 19.77
CA LYS A 685 -1.15 9.67 19.47
C LYS A 685 -0.77 9.03 18.13
N LYS A 686 -0.19 9.84 17.24
CA LYS A 686 0.25 9.44 15.88
C LYS A 686 -0.88 8.93 14.97
N ARG A 687 -2.14 9.24 15.29
CA ARG A 687 -3.34 8.83 14.54
C ARG A 687 -4.27 10.03 14.32
N TYR A 688 -4.21 10.62 13.13
CA TYR A 688 -5.00 11.78 12.75
C TYR A 688 -5.20 11.85 11.22
N VAL A 689 -6.22 12.59 10.81
CA VAL A 689 -6.56 12.77 9.39
C VAL A 689 -7.18 14.14 9.15
N GLY A 690 -6.84 14.79 8.04
CA GLY A 690 -7.39 16.10 7.72
C GLY A 690 -7.12 16.52 6.28
N TYR A 691 -7.80 17.59 5.87
CA TYR A 691 -7.54 18.27 4.61
C TYR A 691 -6.42 19.29 4.78
N LYS A 692 -5.29 19.01 4.15
CA LYS A 692 -4.06 19.80 4.21
C LYS A 692 -4.06 20.89 3.14
N TYR A 693 -3.72 22.11 3.57
CA TYR A 693 -3.36 23.24 2.73
C TYR A 693 -1.92 23.67 3.05
N GLU A 694 -1.05 23.71 2.04
CA GLU A 694 0.36 24.13 2.19
C GLU A 694 0.58 25.59 1.78
N SER A 695 -0.28 26.15 0.93
CA SER A 695 -0.23 27.54 0.49
C SER A 695 -1.60 28.20 0.53
N ARG A 696 -1.63 29.54 0.52
CA ARG A 696 -2.85 30.34 0.58
C ARG A 696 -3.66 30.20 -0.71
N GLU A 697 -2.98 30.05 -1.85
CA GLU A 697 -3.57 29.93 -3.18
C GLU A 697 -4.10 28.53 -3.49
N GLN A 698 -3.84 27.56 -2.61
CA GLN A 698 -4.29 26.19 -2.80
C GLN A 698 -5.81 26.08 -2.58
N GLU A 699 -6.57 25.96 -3.67
CA GLU A 699 -8.02 25.74 -3.61
C GLU A 699 -8.38 24.30 -3.19
N LYS A 700 -7.77 23.30 -3.83
CA LYS A 700 -8.08 21.88 -3.59
C LYS A 700 -7.22 21.32 -2.45
N PRO A 701 -7.82 20.77 -1.38
CA PRO A 701 -7.06 20.17 -0.30
C PRO A 701 -6.39 18.86 -0.70
N ASP A 702 -5.27 18.60 -0.05
CA ASP A 702 -4.68 17.26 -0.02
C ASP A 702 -5.27 16.46 1.14
N PHE A 703 -5.77 15.25 0.88
CA PHE A 703 -6.17 14.33 1.96
C PHE A 703 -4.91 13.72 2.61
N ASP A 704 -4.64 14.12 3.85
CA ASP A 704 -3.48 13.64 4.60
C ASP A 704 -3.95 12.82 5.81
N ALA A 705 -3.52 11.57 5.84
CA ALA A 705 -3.85 10.59 6.87
C ALA A 705 -2.57 10.03 7.49
N LYS A 706 -2.49 10.02 8.82
CA LYS A 706 -1.36 9.48 9.57
C LYS A 706 -1.84 8.41 10.54
N GLY A 707 -1.24 7.22 10.46
CA GLY A 707 -1.45 6.11 11.42
C GLY A 707 -2.84 5.45 11.42
N ILE A 708 -3.81 5.99 10.68
CA ILE A 708 -5.13 5.38 10.49
C ILE A 708 -5.11 4.30 9.39
N GLU A 709 -6.18 3.52 9.30
CA GLU A 709 -6.26 2.31 8.50
C GLU A 709 -6.12 2.58 6.98
N THR A 710 -6.53 3.76 6.49
CA THR A 710 -6.30 4.21 5.10
C THR A 710 -4.84 4.13 4.60
N VAL A 711 -3.83 4.31 5.47
CA VAL A 711 -2.41 4.27 5.09
C VAL A 711 -1.67 3.01 5.55
N ARG A 712 -2.28 2.23 6.45
CA ARG A 712 -1.68 1.01 6.99
C ARG A 712 -1.82 -0.16 6.01
N ARG A 713 -0.89 -1.12 6.08
CA ARG A 713 -0.81 -2.27 5.15
C ARG A 713 -1.24 -3.60 5.77
N ASP A 714 -1.77 -3.59 6.99
CA ASP A 714 -2.20 -4.79 7.72
C ASP A 714 -3.70 -5.10 7.57
N GLY A 715 -4.48 -4.13 7.10
CA GLY A 715 -5.88 -4.25 6.72
C GLY A 715 -6.08 -4.64 5.26
N THR A 716 -7.28 -4.38 4.74
CA THR A 716 -7.67 -4.71 3.36
C THR A 716 -7.75 -3.46 2.45
N PRO A 717 -7.51 -3.57 1.13
CA PRO A 717 -7.74 -2.45 0.22
C PRO A 717 -9.19 -1.92 0.24
N ALA A 718 -10.17 -2.79 0.51
CA ALA A 718 -11.56 -2.43 0.69
C ALA A 718 -11.75 -1.43 1.83
N GLU A 719 -11.20 -1.76 3.00
CA GLU A 719 -11.23 -0.93 4.20
C GLU A 719 -10.64 0.46 3.95
N GLN A 720 -9.46 0.53 3.31
CA GLN A 720 -8.82 1.81 2.97
C GLN A 720 -9.71 2.71 2.12
N LYS A 721 -10.31 2.16 1.05
CA LYS A 721 -11.16 2.91 0.11
C LYS A 721 -12.46 3.39 0.74
N ILE A 722 -13.08 2.52 1.56
CA ILE A 722 -14.36 2.82 2.22
C ILE A 722 -14.16 3.89 3.28
N GLU A 723 -13.13 3.75 4.12
CA GLU A 723 -12.79 4.73 5.15
C GLU A 723 -12.40 6.09 4.54
N GLU A 724 -11.54 6.11 3.51
CA GLU A 724 -11.16 7.35 2.83
C GLU A 724 -12.40 8.03 2.22
N LYS A 725 -13.29 7.29 1.55
CA LYS A 725 -14.50 7.90 0.97
C LYS A 725 -15.45 8.44 2.03
N ALA A 726 -15.66 7.70 3.11
CA ALA A 726 -16.51 8.14 4.22
C ALA A 726 -15.97 9.43 4.85
N LEU A 727 -14.65 9.53 5.05
CA LEU A 727 -14.00 10.73 5.57
C LEU A 727 -14.07 11.91 4.61
N ARG A 728 -13.90 11.68 3.31
CA ARG A 728 -14.07 12.74 2.30
C ARG A 728 -15.49 13.27 2.27
N LEU A 729 -16.50 12.40 2.34
CA LEU A 729 -17.90 12.82 2.42
C LEU A 729 -18.13 13.69 3.67
N LEU A 730 -17.60 13.26 4.82
CA LEU A 730 -17.66 14.04 6.06
C LEU A 730 -17.00 15.42 5.90
N PHE A 731 -15.80 15.49 5.31
CA PHE A 731 -15.06 16.76 5.19
C PHE A 731 -15.61 17.69 4.11
N GLU A 732 -16.21 17.17 3.04
CA GLU A 732 -16.77 17.96 1.94
C GLU A 732 -18.17 18.48 2.25
N THR A 733 -19.00 17.69 2.93
CA THR A 733 -20.44 17.99 3.11
C THR A 733 -20.87 18.21 4.55
N ALA A 734 -20.11 17.71 5.53
CA ALA A 734 -20.51 17.58 6.94
C ALA A 734 -21.83 16.80 7.17
N ASP A 735 -22.36 16.12 6.15
CA ASP A 735 -23.65 15.42 6.19
C ASP A 735 -23.47 13.93 6.50
N LEU A 736 -23.95 13.53 7.68
CA LEU A 736 -23.88 12.16 8.16
C LEU A 736 -24.89 11.22 7.47
N SER A 737 -25.99 11.73 6.91
CA SER A 737 -26.95 10.90 6.15
C SER A 737 -26.32 10.38 4.86
N GLN A 738 -25.55 11.20 4.16
CA GLN A 738 -24.80 10.76 2.97
C GLN A 738 -23.74 9.69 3.31
N VAL A 739 -23.06 9.85 4.45
CA VAL A 739 -22.09 8.87 4.95
C VAL A 739 -22.79 7.55 5.30
N LYS A 740 -23.92 7.61 6.01
CA LYS A 740 -24.74 6.43 6.37
C LYS A 740 -25.21 5.68 5.13
N ALA A 741 -25.81 6.38 4.17
CA ALA A 741 -26.30 5.78 2.92
C ALA A 741 -25.15 5.12 2.12
N TYR A 742 -23.99 5.78 2.05
CA TYR A 742 -22.80 5.22 1.41
C TYR A 742 -22.32 3.93 2.10
N PHE A 743 -22.20 3.94 3.44
CA PHE A 743 -21.77 2.79 4.23
C PHE A 743 -22.73 1.60 4.06
N GLN A 744 -24.04 1.82 4.21
CA GLN A 744 -25.06 0.78 4.02
C GLN A 744 -25.03 0.21 2.60
N SER A 745 -24.83 1.06 1.58
CA SER A 745 -24.66 0.61 0.19
C SER A 745 -23.45 -0.31 0.00
N GLN A 746 -22.31 -0.05 0.68
CA GLN A 746 -21.15 -0.94 0.60
C GLN A 746 -21.40 -2.26 1.34
N CYS A 747 -22.04 -2.22 2.52
CA CYS A 747 -22.43 -3.41 3.26
C CYS A 747 -23.37 -4.32 2.45
N ASP A 748 -24.39 -3.75 1.79
CA ASP A 748 -25.30 -4.49 0.91
C ASP A 748 -24.55 -5.15 -0.26
N LYS A 749 -23.64 -4.44 -0.92
CA LYS A 749 -22.79 -5.02 -1.98
C LYS A 749 -21.94 -6.18 -1.48
N MET A 750 -21.38 -6.07 -0.27
CA MET A 750 -20.57 -7.13 0.34
C MET A 750 -21.40 -8.37 0.66
N MET A 751 -22.58 -8.20 1.27
CA MET A 751 -23.50 -9.31 1.57
C MET A 751 -23.99 -9.99 0.28
N ARG A 752 -24.32 -9.22 -0.77
CA ARG A 752 -24.63 -9.73 -2.12
C ARG A 752 -23.41 -10.25 -2.88
N GLY A 753 -22.21 -10.14 -2.29
CA GLY A 753 -20.87 -10.36 -2.87
C GLY A 753 -20.75 -9.87 -4.30
N ALA A 754 -21.30 -8.67 -4.51
CA ALA A 754 -21.09 -7.82 -5.66
C ALA A 754 -19.76 -7.06 -5.52
N VAL A 755 -18.69 -7.79 -5.15
CA VAL A 755 -17.37 -7.23 -4.83
C VAL A 755 -16.24 -7.96 -5.56
N SER A 756 -15.08 -7.30 -5.67
CA SER A 756 -13.84 -7.92 -6.15
C SER A 756 -13.12 -8.59 -5.00
N VAL A 757 -12.75 -9.86 -5.15
CA VAL A 757 -11.99 -10.62 -4.14
C VAL A 757 -10.64 -9.96 -3.84
N GLN A 758 -10.02 -9.33 -4.84
CA GLN A 758 -8.74 -8.64 -4.69
C GLN A 758 -8.77 -7.57 -3.58
N ASP A 759 -9.88 -6.87 -3.43
CA ASP A 759 -10.02 -5.80 -2.45
C ASP A 759 -10.12 -6.33 -1.00
N PHE A 760 -10.35 -7.64 -0.82
CA PHE A 760 -10.48 -8.31 0.48
C PHE A 760 -9.28 -9.19 0.84
N CYS A 761 -8.24 -9.20 0.00
CA CYS A 761 -7.00 -9.90 0.29
C CYS A 761 -6.19 -9.14 1.35
N PHE A 762 -5.92 -9.79 2.48
CA PHE A 762 -4.88 -9.36 3.40
C PHE A 762 -3.51 -9.68 2.80
N ALA A 763 -2.47 -8.92 3.14
CA ALA A 763 -1.09 -9.20 2.74
C ALA A 763 -0.13 -8.94 3.90
N ARG A 764 0.28 -9.99 4.62
CA ARG A 764 1.12 -9.90 5.82
C ARG A 764 2.50 -10.50 5.59
N GLU A 765 3.51 -9.86 6.18
CA GLU A 765 4.90 -10.35 6.12
C GLU A 765 5.04 -11.64 6.93
N VAL A 766 5.61 -12.65 6.28
CA VAL A 766 5.90 -13.95 6.89
C VAL A 766 7.39 -14.04 7.18
N ARG A 767 7.72 -14.36 8.44
CA ARG A 767 9.09 -14.48 8.96
C ARG A 767 9.28 -15.88 9.55
N LEU A 768 9.27 -16.89 8.67
CA LEU A 768 9.47 -18.28 9.06
C LEU A 768 10.76 -18.44 9.89
N GLY A 769 10.70 -19.25 10.95
CA GLY A 769 11.80 -19.48 11.89
C GLY A 769 11.95 -18.44 13.02
N THR A 770 11.09 -17.42 13.09
CA THR A 770 11.09 -16.43 14.21
C THR A 770 9.87 -16.53 15.13
N TYR A 771 8.87 -17.32 14.76
CA TYR A 771 7.65 -17.49 15.54
C TYR A 771 7.87 -18.44 16.71
N SER A 772 7.21 -18.19 17.83
CA SER A 772 7.27 -19.05 19.01
C SER A 772 6.45 -20.32 18.82
N ASP A 773 6.93 -21.45 19.35
CA ASP A 773 6.19 -22.72 19.31
C ASP A 773 4.99 -22.78 20.27
N LYS A 774 4.82 -21.76 21.14
CA LYS A 774 3.79 -21.70 22.19
C LYS A 774 2.37 -21.38 21.70
N GLY A 775 2.14 -21.30 20.39
CA GLY A 775 0.82 -20.99 19.83
C GLY A 775 0.74 -21.15 18.31
N PRO A 776 -0.46 -21.06 17.71
CA PRO A 776 -0.62 -21.16 16.27
C PRO A 776 0.10 -19.99 15.59
N PRO A 777 0.89 -20.25 14.53
CA PRO A 777 1.56 -19.19 13.80
C PRO A 777 0.55 -18.29 13.09
N PRO A 778 0.93 -17.08 12.64
CA PRO A 778 0.04 -16.23 11.87
C PRO A 778 -0.53 -16.94 10.63
N ALA A 779 -1.73 -16.56 10.19
CA ALA A 779 -2.42 -17.20 9.07
C ALA A 779 -1.56 -17.31 7.79
N GLY A 780 -0.80 -16.26 7.45
CA GLY A 780 0.12 -16.27 6.31
C GLY A 780 1.20 -17.35 6.43
N ALA A 781 1.74 -17.56 7.64
CA ALA A 781 2.74 -18.61 7.88
C ALA A 781 2.12 -20.01 7.79
N LEU A 782 0.89 -20.23 8.30
CA LEU A 782 0.20 -21.51 8.17
C LEU A 782 -0.06 -21.88 6.70
N ILE A 783 -0.50 -20.91 5.89
CA ILE A 783 -0.72 -21.10 4.45
C ILE A 783 0.60 -21.45 3.75
N SER A 784 1.69 -20.75 4.09
CA SER A 784 3.02 -21.08 3.56
C SER A 784 3.49 -22.47 3.98
N THR A 785 3.30 -22.88 5.23
CA THR A 785 3.65 -24.24 5.69
C THR A 785 2.85 -25.30 4.94
N ARG A 786 1.56 -25.08 4.67
CA ARG A 786 0.74 -26.00 3.86
C ARG A 786 1.30 -26.10 2.44
N LYS A 787 1.63 -24.98 1.80
CA LYS A 787 2.26 -24.95 0.48
C LYS A 787 3.62 -25.65 0.47
N MET A 788 4.41 -25.51 1.53
CA MET A 788 5.70 -26.20 1.67
C MET A 788 5.57 -27.71 1.84
N LEU A 789 4.49 -28.18 2.48
CA LEU A 789 4.20 -29.62 2.57
C LEU A 789 3.79 -30.21 1.21
N GLU A 790 3.12 -29.42 0.37
CA GLU A 790 2.80 -29.80 -1.02
C GLU A 790 4.03 -29.72 -1.92
N ASP A 791 4.83 -28.66 -1.78
CA ASP A 791 6.03 -28.37 -2.55
C ASP A 791 7.09 -27.69 -1.66
N ALA A 792 8.15 -28.41 -1.32
CA ALA A 792 9.20 -27.90 -0.45
C ALA A 792 9.89 -26.63 -1.00
N ARG A 793 9.92 -26.42 -2.32
CA ARG A 793 10.52 -25.21 -2.95
C ARG A 793 9.57 -24.01 -2.97
N ALA A 794 8.31 -24.18 -2.60
CA ALA A 794 7.36 -23.08 -2.41
C ALA A 794 7.55 -22.33 -1.06
N GLU A 795 8.74 -22.41 -0.45
CA GLU A 795 9.09 -21.65 0.75
C GLU A 795 9.10 -20.14 0.43
N PRO A 796 8.32 -19.31 1.16
CA PRO A 796 8.37 -17.87 0.98
C PRO A 796 9.70 -17.30 1.49
N GLN A 797 10.17 -16.25 0.84
CA GLN A 797 11.38 -15.55 1.27
C GLN A 797 11.15 -14.82 2.62
N TYR A 798 12.23 -14.60 3.37
CA TYR A 798 12.14 -13.89 4.66
C TYR A 798 11.56 -12.48 4.47
N GLY A 799 10.43 -12.19 5.14
CA GLY A 799 9.75 -10.91 5.05
C GLY A 799 8.84 -10.77 3.82
N GLU A 800 8.62 -11.85 3.06
CA GLU A 800 7.69 -11.87 1.93
C GLU A 800 6.24 -11.70 2.43
N ARG A 801 5.44 -10.95 1.65
CA ARG A 801 4.02 -10.72 1.97
C ARG A 801 3.14 -11.77 1.33
N VAL A 802 2.58 -12.64 2.16
CA VAL A 802 1.72 -13.74 1.70
C VAL A 802 0.25 -13.30 1.73
N PRO A 803 -0.47 -13.32 0.58
CA PRO A 803 -1.85 -12.91 0.54
C PRO A 803 -2.81 -14.01 0.99
N TYR A 804 -3.86 -13.63 1.74
CA TYR A 804 -4.92 -14.56 2.17
C TYR A 804 -6.28 -13.88 2.31
N VAL A 805 -7.34 -14.68 2.28
CA VAL A 805 -8.73 -14.24 2.46
C VAL A 805 -9.42 -15.07 3.54
N VAL A 806 -10.46 -14.52 4.15
CA VAL A 806 -11.24 -15.19 5.19
C VAL A 806 -12.55 -15.69 4.61
N ILE A 807 -12.78 -17.00 4.71
CA ILE A 807 -14.00 -17.65 4.22
C ILE A 807 -15.01 -17.91 5.32
N THR A 808 -16.27 -18.12 4.93
CA THR A 808 -17.33 -18.58 5.82
C THR A 808 -16.97 -19.96 6.39
N GLY A 809 -17.05 -20.11 7.71
CA GLY A 809 -16.77 -21.37 8.41
C GLY A 809 -17.93 -21.81 9.28
N ALA A 810 -17.83 -23.01 9.85
CA ALA A 810 -18.80 -23.51 10.83
C ALA A 810 -18.88 -22.57 12.07
N PRO A 811 -20.02 -22.51 12.76
CA PRO A 811 -20.15 -21.74 14.00
C PRO A 811 -19.03 -22.09 14.99
N GLY A 812 -18.36 -21.07 15.53
CA GLY A 812 -17.25 -21.26 16.47
C GLY A 812 -15.90 -21.65 15.86
N ALA A 813 -15.78 -21.79 14.53
CA ALA A 813 -14.51 -22.05 13.87
C ALA A 813 -13.50 -20.93 14.13
N ARG A 814 -12.25 -21.29 14.45
CA ARG A 814 -11.18 -20.33 14.70
C ARG A 814 -10.87 -19.55 13.43
N LEU A 815 -10.52 -18.27 13.57
CA LEU A 815 -10.19 -17.41 12.43
C LEU A 815 -9.11 -18.02 11.52
N ILE A 816 -8.08 -18.62 12.13
CA ILE A 816 -6.94 -19.18 11.39
C ILE A 816 -7.35 -20.34 10.47
N ASP A 817 -8.32 -21.16 10.88
CA ASP A 817 -8.78 -22.32 10.10
C ASP A 817 -9.62 -21.88 8.90
N ARG A 818 -10.19 -20.65 8.96
CA ARG A 818 -10.96 -20.01 7.89
C ARG A 818 -10.10 -19.18 6.94
N CYS A 819 -8.80 -19.05 7.19
CA CYS A 819 -7.89 -18.33 6.31
C CYS A 819 -7.41 -19.25 5.19
N VAL A 820 -7.67 -18.86 3.94
CA VAL A 820 -7.29 -19.63 2.75
C VAL A 820 -6.52 -18.78 1.76
N ALA A 821 -5.70 -19.44 0.93
CA ALA A 821 -5.06 -18.78 -0.18
C ALA A 821 -6.13 -18.33 -1.21
N PRO A 822 -5.98 -17.15 -1.85
CA PRO A 822 -6.96 -16.66 -2.81
C PRO A 822 -7.19 -17.60 -4.01
N GLU A 823 -6.18 -18.43 -4.35
CA GLU A 823 -6.26 -19.44 -5.41
C GLU A 823 -7.23 -20.57 -5.06
N GLU A 824 -7.22 -21.03 -3.81
CA GLU A 824 -8.09 -22.09 -3.35
C GLU A 824 -9.56 -21.63 -3.31
N LEU A 825 -9.79 -20.37 -2.96
CA LEU A 825 -11.12 -19.74 -3.04
C LEU A 825 -11.66 -19.73 -4.49
N LEU A 826 -10.81 -19.44 -5.48
CA LEU A 826 -11.23 -19.44 -6.89
C LEU A 826 -11.44 -20.86 -7.44
N ALA A 827 -10.69 -21.84 -6.93
CA ALA A 827 -10.82 -23.23 -7.35
C ALA A 827 -12.08 -23.91 -6.80
N ASN A 828 -12.54 -23.50 -5.61
CA ASN A 828 -13.65 -24.12 -4.89
C ASN A 828 -14.94 -23.29 -4.98
N PRO A 829 -15.98 -23.74 -5.71
CA PRO A 829 -17.22 -22.98 -5.88
C PRO A 829 -18.06 -22.88 -4.59
N HIS A 830 -17.82 -23.74 -3.61
CA HIS A 830 -18.54 -23.77 -2.33
C HIS A 830 -18.00 -22.76 -1.32
N TRP A 831 -16.79 -22.23 -1.52
CA TRP A 831 -16.19 -21.29 -0.58
C TRP A 831 -16.61 -19.87 -0.92
N GLN A 832 -16.97 -19.10 0.11
CA GLN A 832 -17.35 -17.70 -0.01
C GLN A 832 -16.61 -16.85 1.00
N LEU A 833 -16.43 -15.57 0.67
CA LEU A 833 -15.94 -14.58 1.61
C LEU A 833 -16.94 -14.40 2.76
N ASP A 834 -16.41 -14.35 3.98
CA ASP A 834 -17.21 -14.08 5.19
C ASP A 834 -17.52 -12.58 5.29
N ALA A 835 -18.62 -12.16 4.65
CA ALA A 835 -19.04 -10.76 4.62
C ALA A 835 -19.27 -10.19 6.04
N GLU A 836 -19.83 -10.99 6.95
CA GLU A 836 -20.09 -10.56 8.33
C GLU A 836 -18.79 -10.30 9.08
N TYR A 837 -17.79 -11.17 8.94
CA TYR A 837 -16.45 -10.94 9.50
C TYR A 837 -15.83 -9.65 8.96
N TYR A 838 -15.82 -9.45 7.63
CA TYR A 838 -15.21 -8.25 7.04
C TYR A 838 -15.94 -6.97 7.47
N ILE A 839 -17.27 -6.96 7.55
CA ILE A 839 -18.02 -5.78 8.00
C ILE A 839 -17.76 -5.52 9.48
N SER A 840 -17.96 -6.53 10.34
CA SER A 840 -17.93 -6.37 11.80
C SER A 840 -16.53 -6.21 12.38
N LYS A 841 -15.50 -6.83 11.78
CA LYS A 841 -14.13 -6.82 12.32
C LYS A 841 -13.18 -5.90 11.56
N ASN A 842 -13.38 -5.67 10.25
CA ASN A 842 -12.51 -4.79 9.49
C ASN A 842 -13.10 -3.39 9.29
N LEU A 843 -14.39 -3.25 8.95
CA LEU A 843 -14.96 -1.94 8.57
C LEU A 843 -15.52 -1.14 9.75
N ILE A 844 -16.31 -1.77 10.62
CA ILE A 844 -16.98 -1.09 11.73
C ILE A 844 -15.97 -0.48 12.73
N PRO A 845 -14.94 -1.19 13.23
CA PRO A 845 -14.04 -0.64 14.25
C PRO A 845 -13.24 0.62 13.87
N PRO A 846 -12.67 0.76 12.65
CA PRO A 846 -12.04 2.03 12.25
C PRO A 846 -13.05 3.16 12.08
N LEU A 847 -14.20 2.90 11.47
CA LEU A 847 -15.23 3.92 11.27
C LEU A 847 -15.82 4.37 12.62
N GLU A 848 -16.14 3.45 13.53
CA GLU A 848 -16.61 3.79 14.89
C GLU A 848 -15.61 4.69 15.63
N ARG A 849 -14.31 4.40 15.56
CA ARG A 849 -13.30 5.24 16.23
C ARG A 849 -13.32 6.70 15.77
N ILE A 850 -13.65 6.96 14.51
CA ILE A 850 -13.72 8.32 13.95
C ILE A 850 -15.09 8.92 14.22
N PHE A 851 -16.16 8.24 13.82
CA PHE A 851 -17.51 8.77 13.88
C PHE A 851 -18.04 8.90 15.31
N ASN A 852 -17.53 8.12 16.28
CA ASN A 852 -17.83 8.35 17.70
C ASN A 852 -17.30 9.71 18.20
N LEU A 853 -16.21 10.25 17.63
CA LEU A 853 -15.70 11.60 17.96
C LEU A 853 -16.54 12.71 17.33
N VAL A 854 -17.38 12.36 16.34
CA VAL A 854 -18.36 13.26 15.72
C VAL A 854 -19.73 13.12 16.40
N GLY A 855 -20.01 11.97 17.02
CA GLY A 855 -21.29 11.64 17.67
C GLY A 855 -22.12 10.56 16.95
N ALA A 856 -21.67 10.03 15.80
CA ALA A 856 -22.41 9.06 14.98
C ALA A 856 -22.10 7.58 15.29
N ASN A 857 -23.13 6.71 15.31
CA ASN A 857 -23.01 5.29 15.65
C ASN A 857 -23.07 4.40 14.40
N VAL A 858 -21.91 3.94 13.94
CA VAL A 858 -21.79 3.15 12.71
C VAL A 858 -22.38 1.74 12.84
N ARG A 859 -22.31 1.12 14.03
CA ARG A 859 -22.89 -0.21 14.24
C ARG A 859 -24.40 -0.19 14.19
N GLN A 860 -25.02 0.83 14.77
CA GLN A 860 -26.46 1.03 14.65
C GLN A 860 -26.89 1.13 13.17
N TRP A 861 -26.13 1.85 12.33
CA TRP A 861 -26.41 1.92 10.90
C TRP A 861 -26.37 0.56 10.20
N TYR A 862 -25.50 -0.35 10.67
CA TYR A 862 -25.43 -1.72 10.15
C TYR A 862 -26.59 -2.59 10.66
N ASP A 863 -27.00 -2.45 11.91
CA ASP A 863 -28.09 -3.23 12.50
C ASP A 863 -29.47 -2.84 11.96
N GLU A 864 -29.68 -1.57 11.60
CA GLU A 864 -30.88 -1.06 10.94
C GLU A 864 -31.07 -1.60 9.50
N MET A 865 -29.99 -2.06 8.86
CA MET A 865 -30.00 -2.49 7.47
C MET A 865 -30.60 -3.91 7.30
N PRO A 866 -31.42 -4.17 6.27
CA PRO A 866 -31.91 -5.51 5.98
C PRO A 866 -30.74 -6.45 5.62
N LYS A 867 -30.62 -7.56 6.35
CA LYS A 867 -29.54 -8.55 6.17
C LYS A 867 -29.91 -9.53 5.05
N VAL A 868 -29.13 -9.53 3.96
CA VAL A 868 -29.34 -10.42 2.81
C VAL A 868 -28.58 -11.73 3.01
N GLN A 869 -29.29 -12.85 3.12
CA GLN A 869 -28.70 -14.18 3.07
C GLN A 869 -28.68 -14.70 1.63
N ARG A 870 -27.52 -15.19 1.18
CA ARG A 870 -27.39 -15.79 -0.16
C ARG A 870 -27.81 -17.25 -0.13
N ILE A 871 -28.69 -17.63 -1.05
CA ILE A 871 -29.02 -19.02 -1.34
C ILE A 871 -28.21 -19.45 -2.57
N HIS A 872 -27.47 -20.55 -2.48
CA HIS A 872 -26.68 -21.08 -3.59
C HIS A 872 -27.50 -22.00 -4.48
N HIS A 873 -27.38 -21.80 -5.80
CA HIS A 873 -27.72 -22.84 -6.76
C HIS A 873 -26.47 -23.70 -6.98
N ALA A 874 -26.33 -24.79 -6.23
CA ALA A 874 -25.34 -25.79 -6.60
C ALA A 874 -25.73 -26.35 -7.98
N ALA A 875 -24.78 -26.38 -8.92
CA ALA A 875 -24.99 -27.14 -10.16
C ALA A 875 -25.19 -28.60 -9.75
N ALA A 876 -26.37 -29.15 -10.01
CA ALA A 876 -26.63 -30.57 -9.87
C ALA A 876 -25.60 -31.30 -10.74
N GLY A 877 -24.55 -31.84 -10.12
CA GLY A 877 -23.65 -32.76 -10.78
C GLY A 877 -24.48 -33.94 -11.24
N GLY A 878 -24.45 -34.23 -12.55
CA GLY A 878 -25.26 -35.26 -13.18
C GLY A 878 -25.21 -36.57 -12.39
N VAL A 879 -26.40 -37.05 -12.02
CA VAL A 879 -26.62 -38.38 -11.46
C VAL A 879 -26.27 -39.39 -12.54
N GLY A 880 -25.09 -39.98 -12.44
CA GLY A 880 -24.72 -41.19 -13.19
C GLY A 880 -25.02 -42.42 -12.34
N GLY A 881 -25.96 -43.23 -12.84
CA GLY A 881 -26.27 -44.64 -12.57
C GLY A 881 -25.70 -45.34 -11.33
N GLY A 882 -26.60 -45.92 -10.54
CA GLY A 882 -26.31 -46.75 -9.38
C GLY A 882 -25.46 -48.01 -9.66
N GLY A 883 -24.76 -48.42 -8.61
CA GLY A 883 -24.06 -49.69 -8.50
C GLY A 883 -23.76 -49.96 -7.02
N SER A 884 -24.61 -50.77 -6.40
CA SER A 884 -24.43 -51.34 -5.08
C SER A 884 -23.21 -52.27 -5.03
N GLY A 885 -22.30 -52.09 -4.06
CA GLY A 885 -21.24 -53.05 -3.78
C GLY A 885 -20.28 -52.55 -2.69
N GLY A 886 -20.27 -53.22 -1.54
CA GLY A 886 -19.45 -52.86 -0.38
C GLY A 886 -17.96 -53.12 -0.57
N GLY A 887 -17.14 -52.45 0.24
CA GLY A 887 -15.70 -52.68 0.32
C GLY A 887 -15.01 -51.66 1.22
N VAL A 888 -14.61 -52.09 2.41
CA VAL A 888 -13.77 -51.36 3.35
C VAL A 888 -12.35 -51.23 2.77
N GLY A 889 -11.80 -50.02 2.74
CA GLY A 889 -10.42 -49.79 2.28
C GLY A 889 -9.97 -48.35 2.43
N ASN A 890 -9.00 -48.14 3.32
CA ASN A 890 -8.41 -46.87 3.73
C ASN A 890 -7.46 -46.30 2.66
N ASN A 891 -7.64 -45.05 2.19
CA ASN A 891 -6.54 -44.15 1.78
C ASN A 891 -7.01 -42.72 1.43
N GLY A 892 -6.26 -41.73 1.92
CA GLY A 892 -6.57 -40.30 1.92
C GLY A 892 -6.59 -39.60 0.55
N ARG A 893 -7.77 -39.56 -0.07
CA ARG A 893 -8.19 -38.44 -0.93
C ARG A 893 -9.55 -37.97 -0.43
N ALA A 894 -9.64 -36.73 0.03
CA ALA A 894 -10.90 -36.11 0.43
C ALA A 894 -11.82 -35.98 -0.80
N GLY A 895 -12.56 -37.05 -1.09
CA GLY A 895 -13.65 -37.06 -2.04
C GLY A 895 -14.71 -36.06 -1.59
N LYS A 896 -15.08 -35.18 -2.52
CA LYS A 896 -16.09 -34.13 -2.38
C LYS A 896 -17.40 -34.73 -1.85
N ARG A 897 -17.66 -34.63 -0.55
CA ARG A 897 -18.98 -34.92 0.01
C ARG A 897 -19.92 -33.78 -0.39
N PRO A 898 -21.02 -34.05 -1.11
CA PRO A 898 -22.02 -33.02 -1.40
C PRO A 898 -22.60 -32.47 -0.08
N THR A 899 -22.61 -31.15 0.09
CA THR A 899 -23.20 -30.48 1.26
C THR A 899 -24.73 -30.55 1.22
N LEU A 900 -25.40 -30.39 2.36
CA LEU A 900 -26.87 -30.35 2.47
C LEU A 900 -27.49 -29.35 1.47
N GLU A 901 -26.80 -28.24 1.19
CA GLU A 901 -27.19 -27.22 0.21
C GLU A 901 -27.31 -27.75 -1.22
N SER A 902 -26.54 -28.78 -1.60
CA SER A 902 -26.65 -29.41 -2.92
C SER A 902 -27.97 -30.17 -3.11
N TYR A 903 -28.65 -30.50 -2.01
CA TYR A 903 -29.99 -31.10 -2.01
C TYR A 903 -31.11 -30.05 -1.93
N MET A 904 -30.80 -28.77 -1.65
CA MET A 904 -31.78 -27.70 -1.57
C MET A 904 -32.06 -27.14 -2.98
N ARG A 905 -33.22 -27.48 -3.55
CA ARG A 905 -33.69 -26.91 -4.83
C ARG A 905 -34.24 -25.50 -4.60
N SER A 906 -33.99 -24.61 -5.56
CA SER A 906 -34.48 -23.22 -5.48
C SER A 906 -35.99 -23.16 -5.65
N THR A 907 -36.68 -22.65 -4.65
CA THR A 907 -38.13 -22.38 -4.66
C THR A 907 -38.50 -21.09 -5.40
N HIS A 908 -37.59 -20.48 -6.17
CA HIS A 908 -37.77 -19.18 -6.80
C HIS A 908 -37.71 -19.29 -8.32
N CYS A 909 -38.57 -18.55 -9.02
CA CYS A 909 -38.61 -18.52 -10.48
C CYS A 909 -37.41 -17.74 -11.05
N LEU A 910 -36.72 -18.28 -12.06
CA LEU A 910 -35.55 -17.63 -12.66
C LEU A 910 -35.84 -16.29 -13.38
N VAL A 911 -37.10 -16.02 -13.74
CA VAL A 911 -37.51 -14.83 -14.50
C VAL A 911 -38.11 -13.76 -13.57
N CYS A 912 -39.19 -14.07 -12.85
CA CYS A 912 -39.88 -13.12 -11.98
C CYS A 912 -39.40 -13.13 -10.51
N ASN A 913 -38.52 -14.06 -10.14
CA ASN A 913 -38.02 -14.24 -8.77
C ASN A 913 -39.10 -14.52 -7.71
N ALA A 914 -40.34 -14.82 -8.13
CA ALA A 914 -41.42 -15.20 -7.23
C ALA A 914 -41.15 -16.58 -6.63
N LYS A 915 -41.48 -16.73 -5.35
CA LYS A 915 -41.42 -18.01 -4.64
C LYS A 915 -42.58 -18.89 -5.08
N PHE A 916 -42.32 -20.11 -5.53
CA PHE A 916 -43.34 -21.09 -5.85
C PHE A 916 -42.99 -22.45 -5.22
N VAL A 917 -44.03 -23.15 -4.77
CA VAL A 917 -43.94 -24.52 -4.23
C VAL A 917 -44.24 -25.47 -5.37
N ALA A 918 -43.42 -26.50 -5.56
CA ALA A 918 -43.78 -27.61 -6.43
C ALA A 918 -44.77 -28.47 -5.63
N ASP A 919 -46.04 -28.52 -6.05
CA ASP A 919 -47.05 -29.34 -5.38
C ASP A 919 -46.69 -30.83 -5.52
N ASP A 920 -46.65 -31.55 -4.39
CA ASP A 920 -46.31 -32.98 -4.28
C ASP A 920 -47.43 -33.93 -4.76
N ASN A 921 -48.52 -33.41 -5.32
CA ASN A 921 -49.68 -34.22 -5.71
C ASN A 921 -49.70 -34.53 -7.22
N GLY A 922 -49.09 -35.66 -7.59
CA GLY A 922 -49.64 -36.57 -8.62
C GLY A 922 -49.47 -36.23 -10.11
N SER A 923 -48.79 -37.15 -10.79
CA SER A 923 -48.93 -37.56 -12.22
C SER A 923 -48.16 -36.88 -13.36
N ASP A 924 -47.32 -35.87 -13.12
CA ASP A 924 -46.38 -35.38 -14.15
C ASP A 924 -44.94 -35.28 -13.62
N ALA A 925 -44.19 -36.38 -13.74
CA ALA A 925 -42.75 -36.41 -13.41
C ALA A 925 -41.93 -35.38 -14.21
N GLN A 926 -42.46 -34.85 -15.33
CA GLN A 926 -41.83 -33.81 -16.15
C GLN A 926 -42.08 -32.38 -15.62
N ALA A 927 -43.16 -32.11 -14.90
CA ALA A 927 -43.50 -30.78 -14.38
C ALA A 927 -42.72 -30.41 -13.12
N LEU A 928 -42.31 -31.42 -12.34
CA LEU A 928 -41.50 -31.33 -11.11
C LEU A 928 -40.04 -30.85 -11.31
N LEU A 929 -39.61 -30.62 -12.55
CA LEU A 929 -38.24 -30.26 -12.94
C LEU A 929 -38.10 -28.85 -13.52
N SER A 930 -39.18 -28.07 -13.62
CA SER A 930 -39.12 -26.75 -14.28
C SER A 930 -38.66 -25.63 -13.33
N PRO A 931 -37.64 -24.83 -13.68
CA PRO A 931 -37.15 -23.72 -12.87
C PRO A 931 -37.97 -22.42 -13.02
N LEU A 932 -39.18 -22.51 -13.58
CA LEU A 932 -40.07 -21.39 -13.90
C LEU A 932 -41.43 -21.56 -13.22
N CYS A 933 -42.02 -20.47 -12.75
CA CYS A 933 -43.40 -20.48 -12.27
C CYS A 933 -44.39 -20.63 -13.44
N LEU A 934 -45.64 -21.02 -13.14
CA LEU A 934 -46.68 -21.22 -14.16
C LEU A 934 -46.94 -19.96 -15.01
N ALA A 935 -46.93 -18.77 -14.41
CA ALA A 935 -47.12 -17.51 -15.15
C ALA A 935 -46.01 -17.26 -16.19
N CYS A 936 -44.75 -17.46 -15.81
CA CYS A 936 -43.62 -17.31 -16.74
C CYS A 936 -43.55 -18.46 -17.76
N ARG A 937 -44.10 -19.63 -17.45
CA ARG A 937 -44.19 -20.73 -18.40
C ARG A 937 -45.27 -20.47 -19.46
N ALA A 938 -46.38 -19.86 -19.08
CA ALA A 938 -47.44 -19.45 -20.00
C ALA A 938 -46.98 -18.34 -20.95
N ASP A 939 -46.22 -17.36 -20.46
CA ASP A 939 -45.57 -16.34 -21.30
C ASP A 939 -44.17 -16.79 -21.75
N ALA A 940 -44.13 -17.77 -22.64
CA ALA A 940 -42.90 -18.32 -23.19
C ALA A 940 -42.05 -17.29 -23.96
N PRO A 941 -42.61 -16.41 -24.82
CA PRO A 941 -41.81 -15.42 -25.56
C PRO A 941 -41.09 -14.41 -24.66
N ALA A 942 -41.76 -13.83 -23.65
CA ALA A 942 -41.12 -12.87 -22.76
C ALA A 942 -40.06 -13.54 -21.87
N SER A 943 -40.34 -14.76 -21.41
CA SER A 943 -39.41 -15.55 -20.60
C SER A 943 -38.17 -15.98 -21.39
N LEU A 944 -38.34 -16.39 -22.65
CA LEU A 944 -37.22 -16.70 -23.56
C LEU A 944 -36.36 -15.46 -23.80
N LEU A 945 -36.97 -14.31 -24.11
CA LEU A 945 -36.24 -13.06 -24.32
C LEU A 945 -35.46 -12.64 -23.07
N ALA A 946 -36.05 -12.73 -21.89
CA ALA A 946 -35.40 -12.39 -20.62
C ALA A 946 -34.19 -13.31 -20.33
N LEU A 947 -34.37 -14.62 -20.47
CA LEU A 947 -33.30 -15.62 -20.24
C LEU A 947 -32.17 -15.51 -21.27
N GLN A 948 -32.51 -15.36 -22.56
CA GLN A 948 -31.53 -15.17 -23.63
C GLN A 948 -30.78 -13.85 -23.49
N THR A 949 -31.46 -12.75 -23.16
CA THR A 949 -30.83 -11.44 -22.95
C THR A 949 -29.85 -11.49 -21.77
N ARG A 950 -30.24 -12.13 -20.67
CA ARG A 950 -29.36 -12.37 -19.51
C ARG A 950 -28.14 -13.19 -19.89
N LEU A 951 -28.32 -14.31 -20.60
CA LEU A 951 -27.23 -15.17 -21.04
C LEU A 951 -26.28 -14.44 -22.01
N ALA A 952 -26.83 -13.75 -23.02
CA ALA A 952 -26.07 -12.99 -24.00
C ALA A 952 -25.32 -11.81 -23.37
N ALA A 953 -25.87 -11.16 -22.34
CA ALA A 953 -25.17 -10.13 -21.58
C ALA A 953 -23.97 -10.69 -20.81
N GLU A 954 -24.13 -11.82 -20.12
CA GLU A 954 -23.03 -12.46 -19.38
C GLU A 954 -21.94 -12.99 -20.33
N GLN A 955 -22.31 -13.51 -21.51
CA GLN A 955 -21.37 -13.92 -22.56
C GLN A 955 -20.62 -12.74 -23.19
N ARG A 956 -21.31 -11.63 -23.48
CA ARG A 956 -20.67 -10.40 -24.00
C ARG A 956 -19.63 -9.87 -23.02
N ARG A 957 -19.98 -9.75 -21.74
CA ARG A 957 -19.04 -9.32 -20.70
C ARG A 957 -17.78 -10.20 -20.62
N LEU A 958 -17.91 -11.52 -20.72
CA LEU A 958 -16.75 -12.41 -20.72
C LEU A 958 -15.88 -12.21 -21.97
N ARG A 959 -16.50 -12.07 -23.15
CA ARG A 959 -15.78 -11.79 -24.41
C ARG A 959 -15.00 -10.48 -24.34
N ASP A 960 -15.60 -9.41 -23.81
CA ASP A 960 -14.96 -8.11 -23.65
C ASP A 960 -13.73 -8.20 -22.72
N LEU A 961 -13.87 -8.90 -21.58
CA LEU A 961 -12.77 -9.14 -20.64
C LEU A 961 -11.62 -9.94 -21.27
N VAL A 962 -11.94 -10.98 -22.05
CA VAL A 962 -10.94 -11.78 -22.75
C VAL A 962 -10.25 -10.97 -23.85
N ALA A 963 -10.97 -10.10 -24.56
CA ALA A 963 -10.38 -9.19 -25.54
C ALA A 963 -9.35 -8.25 -24.90
N VAL A 964 -9.65 -7.66 -23.73
CA VAL A 964 -8.69 -6.85 -22.96
C VAL A 964 -7.45 -7.67 -22.58
N CYS A 965 -7.63 -8.91 -22.11
CA CYS A 965 -6.50 -9.80 -21.80
C CYS A 965 -5.64 -10.09 -23.03
N ARG A 966 -6.25 -10.33 -24.20
CA ARG A 966 -5.55 -10.58 -25.47
C ARG A 966 -4.71 -9.39 -25.90
N THR A 967 -5.26 -8.18 -25.85
CA THR A 967 -4.52 -6.94 -26.13
C THR A 967 -3.34 -6.76 -25.18
N CYS A 968 -3.56 -6.95 -23.87
CA CYS A 968 -2.50 -6.83 -22.87
C CYS A 968 -1.35 -7.84 -23.10
N ALA A 969 -1.68 -9.09 -23.46
CA ALA A 969 -0.69 -10.11 -23.73
C ALA A 969 -0.12 -10.05 -25.16
N GLY A 970 -0.61 -9.16 -26.03
CA GLY A 970 -0.21 -9.11 -27.44
C GLY A 970 -0.46 -10.44 -28.18
N LEU A 971 -1.59 -11.10 -27.90
CA LEU A 971 -1.99 -12.37 -28.52
C LEU A 971 -3.08 -12.13 -29.57
N GLY A 972 -3.05 -12.91 -30.65
CA GLY A 972 -4.03 -12.80 -31.74
C GLY A 972 -5.42 -13.33 -31.36
N PRO A 973 -6.50 -12.96 -32.09
CA PRO A 973 -7.85 -13.48 -31.85
C PRO A 973 -7.99 -15.00 -32.04
N LEU A 974 -7.15 -15.55 -32.93
CA LEU A 974 -7.11 -16.97 -33.32
C LEU A 974 -6.19 -17.82 -32.45
N ASP A 975 -5.50 -17.24 -31.45
CA ASP A 975 -4.75 -18.05 -30.48
C ASP A 975 -5.76 -18.81 -29.61
N PRO A 976 -5.84 -20.16 -29.71
CA PRO A 976 -6.65 -20.93 -28.80
C PRO A 976 -6.04 -20.74 -27.40
N GLY A 977 -6.85 -20.27 -26.45
CA GLY A 977 -6.45 -20.42 -25.06
C GLY A 977 -6.27 -21.90 -24.76
N ASP A 978 -5.15 -22.29 -24.14
CA ASP A 978 -4.87 -23.69 -23.80
C ASP A 978 -6.01 -24.32 -22.96
N ASP A 979 -6.15 -25.65 -23.09
CA ASP A 979 -7.06 -26.54 -22.36
C ASP A 979 -8.49 -25.97 -22.16
N GLY A 980 -9.33 -26.12 -23.18
CA GLY A 980 -10.77 -25.85 -23.08
C GLY A 980 -11.19 -24.37 -23.18
N GLY A 981 -10.40 -23.56 -23.90
CA GLY A 981 -10.76 -22.18 -24.27
C GLY A 981 -10.47 -21.11 -23.21
N ALA A 982 -9.62 -21.41 -22.21
CA ALA A 982 -9.29 -20.49 -21.13
C ALA A 982 -8.05 -19.63 -21.45
N PHE A 983 -8.08 -18.34 -21.11
CA PHE A 983 -6.90 -17.49 -21.24
C PHE A 983 -5.85 -17.82 -20.16
N PRO A 984 -4.58 -18.11 -20.51
CA PRO A 984 -3.61 -18.74 -19.61
C PRO A 984 -2.99 -17.84 -18.53
N CYS A 985 -3.07 -16.52 -18.67
CA CYS A 985 -2.47 -15.59 -17.70
C CYS A 985 -3.15 -15.67 -16.32
N ASP A 986 -2.37 -15.83 -15.27
CA ASP A 986 -2.80 -15.99 -13.87
C ASP A 986 -2.27 -14.87 -12.95
N SER A 987 -1.96 -13.69 -13.51
CA SER A 987 -1.48 -12.52 -12.74
C SER A 987 -2.48 -12.07 -11.67
N LYS A 988 -2.17 -12.36 -10.40
CA LYS A 988 -3.00 -12.09 -9.22
C LYS A 988 -3.10 -10.60 -8.89
N ASP A 989 -2.13 -9.81 -9.29
CA ASP A 989 -2.10 -8.35 -9.09
C ASP A 989 -3.01 -7.60 -10.08
N CYS A 990 -3.60 -8.31 -11.05
CA CYS A 990 -4.45 -7.73 -12.08
C CYS A 990 -5.94 -7.78 -11.68
N PRO A 991 -6.66 -6.65 -11.59
CA PRO A 991 -8.10 -6.65 -11.30
C PRO A 991 -8.94 -7.34 -12.39
N VAL A 992 -8.44 -7.35 -13.63
CA VAL A 992 -9.09 -8.01 -14.77
C VAL A 992 -9.06 -9.53 -14.59
N PHE A 993 -8.01 -10.10 -13.96
CA PHE A 993 -7.94 -11.53 -13.67
C PHE A 993 -9.10 -11.97 -12.77
N TRP A 994 -9.31 -11.27 -11.66
CA TRP A 994 -10.41 -11.54 -10.71
C TRP A 994 -11.78 -11.38 -11.37
N SER A 995 -11.95 -10.31 -12.14
CA SER A 995 -13.20 -10.05 -12.88
C SER A 995 -13.48 -11.15 -13.90
N ARG A 996 -12.45 -11.59 -14.64
CA ARG A 996 -12.56 -12.69 -15.63
C ARG A 996 -12.91 -14.01 -14.98
N MET A 997 -12.27 -14.38 -13.87
CA MET A 997 -12.58 -15.62 -13.15
C MET A 997 -14.00 -15.61 -12.62
N ARG A 998 -14.42 -14.52 -11.96
CA ARG A 998 -15.79 -14.38 -11.48
C ARG A 998 -16.83 -14.43 -12.60
N GLN A 999 -16.57 -13.74 -13.71
CA GLN A 999 -17.47 -13.72 -14.86
C GLN A 999 -17.59 -15.10 -15.52
N ARG A 1000 -16.49 -15.87 -15.57
CA ARG A 1000 -16.50 -17.25 -16.05
C ARG A 1000 -17.39 -18.14 -15.17
N THR A 1001 -17.26 -18.05 -13.85
CA THR A 1001 -18.11 -18.82 -12.91
C THR A 1001 -19.58 -18.41 -13.02
N LYS A 1002 -19.86 -17.11 -13.15
CA LYS A 1002 -21.23 -16.61 -13.38
C LYS A 1002 -21.84 -17.13 -14.67
N LEU A 1003 -21.08 -17.12 -15.78
CA LEU A 1003 -21.55 -17.65 -17.04
C LEU A 1003 -21.82 -19.15 -16.95
N ALA A 1004 -20.93 -19.92 -16.31
CA ALA A 1004 -21.14 -21.35 -16.09
C ALA A 1004 -22.43 -21.63 -15.29
N GLY A 1005 -22.69 -20.88 -14.21
CA GLY A 1005 -23.93 -20.99 -13.44
C GLY A 1005 -25.18 -20.53 -14.21
N ALA A 1006 -25.07 -19.46 -15.00
CA ALA A 1006 -26.16 -18.97 -15.84
C ALA A 1006 -26.49 -19.96 -16.97
N VAL A 1007 -25.48 -20.59 -17.58
CA VAL A 1007 -25.68 -21.66 -18.57
C VAL A 1007 -26.34 -22.88 -17.92
N ALA A 1008 -25.85 -23.31 -16.75
CA ALA A 1008 -26.40 -24.47 -16.06
C ALA A 1008 -27.87 -24.30 -15.65
N SER A 1009 -28.29 -23.09 -15.28
CA SER A 1009 -29.67 -22.79 -14.88
C SER A 1009 -30.58 -22.40 -16.05
N ALA A 1010 -30.12 -21.52 -16.95
CA ALA A 1010 -30.94 -20.99 -18.04
C ALA A 1010 -31.00 -21.92 -19.25
N ALA A 1011 -29.97 -22.71 -19.57
CA ALA A 1011 -29.99 -23.56 -20.77
C ALA A 1011 -31.04 -24.69 -20.70
N PRO A 1012 -31.25 -25.37 -19.55
CA PRO A 1012 -32.37 -26.29 -19.41
C PRO A 1012 -33.74 -25.59 -19.50
N ALA A 1013 -33.88 -24.40 -18.92
CA ALA A 1013 -35.12 -23.61 -18.96
C ALA A 1013 -35.46 -23.15 -20.39
N ILE A 1014 -34.45 -22.67 -21.13
CA ILE A 1014 -34.60 -22.26 -22.53
C ILE A 1014 -34.98 -23.47 -23.39
N ARG A 1015 -34.30 -24.62 -23.24
CA ARG A 1015 -34.66 -25.84 -23.97
C ARG A 1015 -36.09 -26.28 -23.65
N GLY A 1016 -36.48 -26.28 -22.38
CA GLY A 1016 -37.84 -26.64 -21.98
C GLY A 1016 -38.92 -25.71 -22.53
N LEU A 1017 -38.65 -24.41 -22.69
CA LEU A 1017 -39.58 -23.45 -23.31
C LEU A 1017 -39.63 -23.62 -24.84
N VAL A 1018 -38.51 -23.88 -25.50
CA VAL A 1018 -38.45 -24.14 -26.95
C VAL A 1018 -39.16 -25.46 -27.28
N ASP A 1019 -38.86 -26.54 -26.56
CA ASP A 1019 -39.50 -27.86 -26.76
C ASP A 1019 -41.02 -27.82 -26.46
N ALA A 1020 -41.48 -26.88 -25.64
CA ALA A 1020 -42.91 -26.66 -25.38
C ALA A 1020 -43.57 -25.85 -26.50
N ALA A 1021 -42.87 -24.86 -27.06
CA ALA A 1021 -43.33 -24.11 -28.23
C ALA A 1021 -43.39 -24.98 -29.48
N ASP A 1022 -42.38 -25.83 -29.71
CA ASP A 1022 -42.33 -26.76 -30.85
C ASP A 1022 -43.40 -27.85 -30.74
N ARG A 1023 -43.72 -28.32 -29.51
CA ARG A 1023 -44.84 -29.26 -29.28
C ARG A 1023 -46.21 -28.62 -29.48
N ALA A 1024 -46.38 -27.35 -29.11
CA ALA A 1024 -47.61 -26.61 -29.40
C ALA A 1024 -47.80 -26.41 -30.91
N ALA A 1025 -46.72 -26.12 -31.65
CA ALA A 1025 -46.75 -26.01 -33.11
C ALA A 1025 -46.98 -27.36 -33.83
N ALA A 1026 -46.55 -28.48 -33.24
CA ALA A 1026 -46.76 -29.83 -33.78
C ALA A 1026 -48.14 -30.41 -33.50
N LEU A 1027 -48.93 -29.83 -32.58
CA LEU A 1027 -50.31 -30.22 -32.28
C LEU A 1027 -51.34 -29.46 -33.14
N ASP A 1028 -50.90 -28.47 -33.92
CA ASP A 1028 -51.71 -27.68 -34.85
C ASP A 1028 -51.66 -28.21 -36.31
N TRP A 1029 -51.24 -29.47 -36.53
CA TRP A 1029 -51.27 -30.17 -37.83
C TRP A 1029 -52.12 -31.43 -37.79
#